data_AF-A0A7W7SVM0-F1
#
_entry.id   AF-A0A7W7SVM0-F1
#
_cell.length_a   1.000
_cell.length_b   1.000
_cell.length_c   1.000
_cell.angle_alpha   90.00
_cell.angle_beta   90.00
_cell.angle_gamma   90.00
#
_symmetry.space_group_name_H-M   'P 1'
#
loop_
_entity.id
_entity.type
_entity.pdbx_description
1 polymer ?
#
loop_
_entity_poly.entity_id
_entity_poly.type
_entity_poly.pdbx_seq_one_letter_code
_entity_poly.pdbx_strand_id
1 'polypeptide(L)'
;MLLAAVVVPLALVAGPVDASAVTVVDGSSSVLFLRPNLDPVPDSAYAAPDPGKNGPQLGAYQDPRLRDEIAALVNLTDPGSTLYASLYTFSDQGITDNLLAAHARGVKVRLLVEACTGGDPATCRQSTQVGALVAGLPSYTPSAVGSWVKQCYASCAGGGVGVNHSKFWVFSELSDGRTDVTVVTSANPTKPQQRMWQDQLQISGNSALAAAYRSYAHRKLAVTGTSKVYETGHVDAGAFRVWFSPRNSPSAAEDATINASFNPQSIRHDVFAAAIDDVQCSSSRTDDIIQLAMWGFRAARPEVIDALGDKLAAGCTVEVAAGEHQDALPALTARGIPVYSMNPGGCRQSFFAVGTTVNSECSDGSIHSKYLVVQGVSRKDQQLHRYVYTGSHNLTNGALKKNDEILMRVDDQSLFDAYVADFTAIRQAAVVIAPNRYPDATFATANAVDTGDQFAPAVAAYQDADGRHRSVAAYASGSRSTLNNEIRLGRFVDGVRQSDVVVRTGGSSTAWNYRTPDVGITSTGDAVVVWADDGNGNGGYEIRARRVRADGTMGPVLNVNSQADGDQSEPSVAVLPDSRFAVTWQDRSTAGASSIRYASFSATDSRLSPVAGGYDVPVQAVIGGTYRKPDLAVDAAGTAVVAWEDDADGNGGYSIRAATGTLDGVFGGIIAVHTGTFSDGQQLEPVVAATASGTWYVAWTDYYDQRTGYDGRPQSMIYLRAFAGSTALFAPKTVSGPIYRWTTSTSGQYVVTSQTPYQSDRVGRQSHPDIAVDAAGNAVLVWQESGQSTGLTSARSGTEVWARGIDATGSTDNLFPEYRLSVFTANQQDAPVVGMDQSGMLTAVYVDDWDGNGGTQLKIRYGFRNCAQRC
;
A
#
# COMPACT_ATOMS: atom_id res chain seq x y z
N MET A 1 -4.75 -31.49 -31.01
CA MET A 1 -4.75 -30.02 -31.01
C MET A 1 -5.25 -29.56 -29.65
N LEU A 2 -4.34 -29.32 -28.70
CA LEU A 2 -4.64 -28.66 -27.44
C LEU A 2 -4.30 -27.17 -27.64
N LEU A 3 -5.29 -26.28 -27.57
CA LEU A 3 -5.04 -24.85 -27.40
C LEU A 3 -4.82 -24.61 -25.90
N ALA A 4 -3.60 -24.24 -25.53
CA ALA A 4 -3.31 -23.67 -24.21
C ALA A 4 -3.96 -22.29 -24.12
N ALA A 5 -4.79 -22.08 -23.10
CA ALA A 5 -5.36 -20.77 -22.80
C ALA A 5 -4.23 -19.83 -22.35
N VAL A 6 -3.92 -18.85 -23.18
CA VAL A 6 -3.04 -17.73 -22.82
C VAL A 6 -3.82 -16.84 -21.87
N VAL A 7 -3.48 -16.90 -20.58
CA VAL A 7 -3.87 -15.85 -19.62
C VAL A 7 -3.04 -14.63 -19.98
N VAL A 8 -3.65 -13.69 -20.71
CA VAL A 8 -3.05 -12.38 -20.95
C VAL A 8 -3.11 -11.60 -19.63
N PRO A 9 -1.99 -11.17 -19.04
CA PRO A 9 -2.05 -10.23 -17.94
C PRO A 9 -2.62 -8.93 -18.51
N LEU A 10 -3.82 -8.53 -18.07
CA LEU A 10 -4.35 -7.20 -18.36
C LEU A 10 -3.41 -6.18 -17.72
N ALA A 11 -2.56 -5.55 -18.52
CA ALA A 11 -2.02 -4.25 -18.18
C ALA A 11 -3.20 -3.27 -18.17
N LEU A 12 -3.69 -2.91 -16.99
CA LEU A 12 -4.71 -1.89 -16.84
C LEU A 12 -4.08 -0.54 -17.20
N VAL A 13 -4.37 -0.04 -18.40
CA VAL A 13 -4.19 1.38 -18.74
C VAL A 13 -5.50 2.08 -18.37
N ALA A 14 -5.49 2.90 -17.33
CA ALA A 14 -6.66 3.63 -16.85
C ALA A 14 -6.36 5.13 -16.81
N GLY A 15 -7.36 5.95 -17.17
CA GLY A 15 -7.27 7.42 -17.05
C GLY A 15 -7.24 7.89 -15.59
N PRO A 16 -6.91 9.17 -15.35
CA PRO A 16 -6.73 9.72 -14.00
C PRO A 16 -8.00 9.58 -13.14
N VAL A 17 -7.82 9.20 -11.87
CA VAL A 17 -8.88 9.17 -10.85
C VAL A 17 -8.98 10.55 -10.21
N ASP A 18 -9.68 11.47 -10.88
CA ASP A 18 -9.99 12.80 -10.34
C ASP A 18 -10.99 12.71 -9.17
N ALA A 19 -10.88 13.68 -8.24
CA ALA A 19 -11.89 13.91 -7.21
C ALA A 19 -13.27 14.03 -7.85
N SER A 20 -14.14 13.06 -7.59
CA SER A 20 -15.43 12.98 -8.27
C SER A 20 -16.47 12.40 -7.33
N ALA A 21 -17.69 12.92 -7.46
CA ALA A 21 -18.85 12.25 -6.94
C ALA A 21 -19.60 11.67 -8.13
N VAL A 22 -19.89 10.38 -8.05
CA VAL A 22 -20.52 9.62 -9.12
C VAL A 22 -21.91 9.24 -8.65
N THR A 23 -22.93 9.76 -9.32
CA THR A 23 -24.32 9.39 -9.07
C THR A 23 -24.79 8.41 -10.14
N VAL A 24 -25.36 7.29 -9.71
CA VAL A 24 -26.11 6.38 -10.59
C VAL A 24 -27.55 6.34 -10.11
N VAL A 25 -28.49 6.45 -11.03
CA VAL A 25 -29.94 6.48 -10.76
C VAL A 25 -30.59 5.35 -11.55
N ASP A 26 -31.42 4.54 -10.90
CA ASP A 26 -32.30 3.57 -11.54
C ASP A 26 -33.69 3.62 -10.91
N GLY A 27 -34.68 4.02 -11.72
CA GLY A 27 -36.06 4.23 -11.28
C GLY A 27 -36.15 5.17 -10.08
N SER A 28 -36.58 4.62 -8.93
CA SER A 28 -36.74 5.36 -7.68
C SER A 28 -35.54 5.25 -6.73
N SER A 29 -34.45 4.60 -7.17
CA SER A 29 -33.24 4.38 -6.38
C SER A 29 -32.06 5.14 -6.98
N SER A 30 -31.14 5.60 -6.13
CA SER A 30 -29.90 6.22 -6.56
C SER A 30 -28.77 5.95 -5.57
N VAL A 31 -27.56 5.76 -6.08
CA VAL A 31 -26.35 5.67 -5.27
C VAL A 31 -25.41 6.82 -5.63
N LEU A 32 -24.87 7.48 -4.61
CA LEU A 32 -23.81 8.47 -4.72
C LEU A 32 -22.53 7.90 -4.11
N PHE A 33 -21.49 7.79 -4.94
CA PHE A 33 -20.14 7.46 -4.50
C PHE A 33 -19.32 8.73 -4.38
N LEU A 34 -18.61 8.89 -3.28
CA LEU A 34 -17.57 9.90 -3.13
C LEU A 34 -16.21 9.27 -3.41
N ARG A 35 -15.47 9.83 -4.37
CA ARG A 35 -14.10 9.43 -4.73
C ARG A 35 -13.16 10.59 -4.42
N PRO A 36 -12.27 10.46 -3.42
CA PRO A 36 -11.36 11.53 -3.03
C PRO A 36 -10.28 11.79 -4.10
N ASN A 37 -9.79 13.02 -4.15
CA ASN A 37 -8.58 13.33 -4.91
C ASN A 37 -7.38 12.67 -4.23
N LEU A 38 -6.59 11.92 -4.99
CA LEU A 38 -5.38 11.24 -4.53
C LEU A 38 -4.09 11.94 -4.95
N ASP A 39 -4.20 13.11 -5.58
CA ASP A 39 -3.02 13.88 -5.93
C ASP A 39 -2.45 14.65 -4.74
N PRO A 40 -1.12 14.66 -4.63
CA PRO A 40 -0.40 15.44 -3.64
C PRO A 40 -0.57 16.95 -3.88
N VAL A 41 -0.42 17.72 -2.81
CA VAL A 41 -0.05 19.13 -2.93
C VAL A 41 1.43 19.21 -3.34
N PRO A 42 1.82 20.10 -4.26
CA PRO A 42 3.23 20.36 -4.55
C PRO A 42 4.00 20.77 -3.28
N ASP A 43 5.25 20.31 -3.14
CA ASP A 43 6.10 20.63 -1.97
C ASP A 43 6.24 22.13 -1.71
N SER A 44 6.18 22.93 -2.77
CA SER A 44 6.23 24.40 -2.72
C SER A 44 4.99 25.08 -2.12
N ALA A 45 3.86 24.38 -2.02
CA ALA A 45 2.62 24.90 -1.43
C ALA A 45 2.51 24.61 0.08
N TYR A 46 3.50 23.94 0.68
CA TYR A 46 3.62 23.83 2.13
C TYR A 46 4.15 25.15 2.71
N ALA A 47 3.27 26.01 3.22
CA ALA A 47 3.69 27.18 4.00
C ALA A 47 4.39 26.77 5.32
N ALA A 48 4.10 25.56 5.81
CA ALA A 48 4.80 24.83 6.86
C ALA A 48 4.37 23.34 6.79
N PRO A 49 5.22 22.36 7.13
CA PRO A 49 4.84 20.95 7.14
C PRO A 49 3.77 20.65 8.21
N ASP A 50 2.72 19.92 7.81
CA ASP A 50 1.69 19.38 8.73
C ASP A 50 2.29 18.33 9.69
N PRO A 51 2.27 18.56 11.02
CA PRO A 51 2.93 17.72 12.01
C PRO A 51 2.52 16.25 12.05
N GLY A 52 1.32 15.86 11.59
CA GLY A 52 0.84 14.46 11.61
C GLY A 52 1.02 13.70 10.30
N LYS A 53 1.45 14.36 9.22
CA LYS A 53 1.62 13.77 7.89
C LYS A 53 3.09 13.70 7.49
N ASN A 54 3.76 12.61 7.89
CA ASN A 54 5.10 12.30 7.40
C ASN A 54 5.00 11.52 6.06
N GLY A 55 4.63 12.21 4.97
CA GLY A 55 4.40 11.67 3.63
C GLY A 55 3.71 12.70 2.71
N PRO A 56 3.30 12.34 1.47
CA PRO A 56 2.44 13.18 0.63
C PRO A 56 1.27 13.73 1.43
N GLN A 57 1.08 15.04 1.42
CA GLN A 57 -0.18 15.60 1.88
C GLN A 57 -1.10 15.70 0.68
N LEU A 58 -2.17 14.92 0.68
CA LEU A 58 -3.32 15.22 -0.16
C LEU A 58 -3.82 16.62 0.25
N GLY A 59 -4.20 17.44 -0.72
CA GLY A 59 -4.61 18.81 -0.46
C GLY A 59 -5.75 18.94 0.53
N ALA A 60 -6.00 20.16 0.99
CA ALA A 60 -7.20 20.49 1.76
C ALA A 60 -8.46 20.40 0.88
N TYR A 61 -8.69 19.24 0.27
CA TYR A 61 -9.91 18.89 -0.43
C TYR A 61 -10.95 18.49 0.62
N GLN A 62 -12.18 18.94 0.47
CA GLN A 62 -13.33 18.42 1.19
C GLN A 62 -14.45 18.35 0.17
N ASP A 63 -15.03 17.17 -0.02
CA ASP A 63 -16.18 17.03 -0.88
C ASP A 63 -17.46 16.98 -0.04
N PRO A 64 -18.26 18.06 -0.02
CA PRO A 64 -19.48 18.11 0.76
C PRO A 64 -20.63 17.37 0.10
N ARG A 65 -20.51 16.82 -1.13
CA ARG A 65 -21.66 16.38 -1.94
C ARG A 65 -22.58 15.37 -1.26
N LEU A 66 -22.05 14.39 -0.52
CA LEU A 66 -22.87 13.45 0.28
C LEU A 66 -23.70 14.19 1.33
N ARG A 67 -23.09 15.15 2.03
CA ARG A 67 -23.76 16.02 3.02
C ARG A 67 -24.78 16.94 2.35
N ASP A 68 -24.46 17.47 1.17
CA ASP A 68 -25.33 18.37 0.42
C ASP A 68 -26.59 17.65 -0.07
N GLU A 69 -26.50 16.38 -0.45
CA GLU A 69 -27.67 15.57 -0.81
C GLU A 69 -28.60 15.36 0.39
N ILE A 70 -28.07 15.03 1.57
CA ILE A 70 -28.88 14.94 2.81
C ILE A 70 -29.50 16.31 3.13
N ALA A 71 -28.73 17.39 3.03
CA ALA A 71 -29.21 18.75 3.27
C ALA A 71 -30.35 19.12 2.31
N ALA A 72 -30.26 18.74 1.04
CA ALA A 72 -31.32 18.96 0.05
C ALA A 72 -32.61 18.23 0.44
N LEU A 73 -32.53 16.96 0.86
CA LEU A 73 -33.70 16.19 1.31
C LEU A 73 -34.34 16.78 2.58
N VAL A 74 -33.53 17.21 3.55
CA VAL A 74 -34.01 17.91 4.75
C VAL A 74 -34.76 19.19 4.37
N ASN A 75 -34.25 19.92 3.38
CA ASN A 75 -34.88 21.16 2.90
C ASN A 75 -36.17 20.91 2.12
N LEU A 76 -36.23 19.83 1.34
CA LEU A 76 -37.42 19.43 0.58
C LEU A 76 -38.53 18.84 1.47
N THR A 77 -38.25 18.47 2.71
CA THR A 77 -39.27 17.84 3.58
C THR A 77 -40.41 18.79 3.90
N ASP A 78 -41.66 18.35 3.62
CA ASP A 78 -42.84 19.19 3.77
C ASP A 78 -43.21 19.51 5.23
N PRO A 79 -43.74 20.71 5.53
CA PRO A 79 -44.35 21.00 6.82
C PRO A 79 -45.42 19.97 7.22
N GLY A 80 -45.38 19.47 8.45
CA GLY A 80 -46.30 18.43 8.95
C GLY A 80 -45.84 16.99 8.68
N SER A 81 -44.93 16.79 7.73
CA SER A 81 -44.29 15.52 7.40
C SER A 81 -43.22 15.14 8.43
N THR A 82 -42.74 13.90 8.37
CA THR A 82 -41.80 13.35 9.36
C THR A 82 -40.47 13.02 8.73
N LEU A 83 -39.40 13.46 9.39
CA LEU A 83 -38.02 13.11 9.10
C LEU A 83 -37.50 12.29 10.27
N TYR A 84 -37.10 11.05 10.03
CA TYR A 84 -36.38 10.21 10.99
C TYR A 84 -34.92 10.12 10.62
N ALA A 85 -34.02 10.14 11.61
CA ALA A 85 -32.62 9.83 11.39
C ALA A 85 -31.99 9.12 12.58
N SER A 86 -31.00 8.28 12.29
CA SER A 86 -30.07 7.74 13.28
C SER A 86 -28.65 8.09 12.87
N LEU A 87 -27.89 8.70 13.78
CA LEU A 87 -26.57 9.27 13.50
C LEU A 87 -25.58 8.84 14.60
N TYR A 88 -24.39 8.44 14.17
CA TYR A 88 -23.26 8.16 15.05
C TYR A 88 -22.47 9.45 15.34
N THR A 89 -21.18 9.51 15.01
CA THR A 89 -20.36 10.71 15.21
C THR A 89 -20.87 11.86 14.37
N PHE A 90 -21.06 13.02 15.00
CA PHE A 90 -21.74 14.16 14.38
C PHE A 90 -21.03 15.47 14.74
N SER A 91 -20.49 16.16 13.75
CA SER A 91 -19.83 17.46 13.91
C SER A 91 -20.10 18.44 12.76
N ASP A 92 -21.06 18.13 11.90
CA ASP A 92 -21.41 18.95 10.75
C ASP A 92 -22.42 20.04 11.12
N GLN A 93 -21.97 21.30 11.10
CA GLN A 93 -22.82 22.45 11.41
C GLN A 93 -23.94 22.65 10.39
N GLY A 94 -23.68 22.39 9.10
CA GLY A 94 -24.66 22.61 8.05
C GLY A 94 -25.86 21.67 8.16
N ILE A 95 -25.64 20.40 8.56
CA ILE A 95 -26.73 19.47 8.84
C ILE A 95 -27.48 19.89 10.10
N THR A 96 -26.79 20.36 11.15
CA THR A 96 -27.43 20.91 12.36
C THR A 96 -28.41 22.03 12.03
N ASP A 97 -27.94 23.02 11.27
CA ASP A 97 -28.73 24.20 10.93
C ASP A 97 -29.95 23.82 10.09
N ASN A 98 -29.79 22.93 9.11
CA ASN A 98 -30.89 22.44 8.28
C ASN A 98 -31.96 21.69 9.08
N LEU A 99 -31.55 20.87 10.06
CA LEU A 99 -32.48 20.12 10.92
C LEU A 99 -33.28 21.05 11.83
N LEU A 100 -32.62 22.04 12.43
CA LEU A 100 -33.30 23.06 13.25
C LEU A 100 -34.22 23.94 12.41
N ALA A 101 -33.81 24.29 11.19
CA ALA A 101 -34.65 25.02 10.25
C ALA A 101 -35.87 24.18 9.82
N ALA A 102 -35.70 22.89 9.54
CA ALA A 102 -36.82 22.00 9.21
C ALA A 102 -37.83 21.92 10.38
N HIS A 103 -37.33 21.80 11.61
CA HIS A 103 -38.19 21.87 12.80
C HIS A 103 -38.97 23.18 12.87
N ALA A 104 -38.30 24.33 12.67
CA ALA A 104 -38.94 25.64 12.66
C ALA A 104 -39.98 25.80 11.53
N ARG A 105 -39.80 25.12 10.39
CA ARG A 105 -40.78 25.05 9.29
C ARG A 105 -41.98 24.15 9.59
N GLY A 106 -42.00 23.44 10.71
CA GLY A 106 -43.09 22.54 11.09
C GLY A 106 -42.90 21.08 10.69
N VAL A 107 -41.70 20.68 10.25
CA VAL A 107 -41.34 19.26 10.03
C VAL A 107 -41.21 18.56 11.39
N LYS A 108 -41.68 17.31 11.49
CA LYS A 108 -41.47 16.45 12.66
C LYS A 108 -40.09 15.79 12.56
N VAL A 109 -39.07 16.47 13.09
CA VAL A 109 -37.68 16.01 13.10
C VAL A 109 -37.45 15.05 14.26
N ARG A 110 -37.12 13.79 13.98
CA ARG A 110 -37.06 12.68 14.94
C ARG A 110 -35.70 11.98 14.91
N LEU A 111 -34.85 12.28 15.87
CA LEU A 111 -33.42 11.95 15.83
C LEU A 111 -33.00 10.98 16.93
N LEU A 112 -32.28 9.93 16.53
CA LEU A 112 -31.45 9.10 17.42
C LEU A 112 -29.99 9.49 17.20
N VAL A 113 -29.35 10.11 18.18
CA VAL A 113 -27.96 10.59 18.06
C VAL A 113 -27.07 9.87 19.07
N GLU A 114 -25.91 9.40 18.63
CA GLU A 114 -24.84 9.02 19.56
C GLU A 114 -24.37 10.27 20.30
N ALA A 115 -24.45 10.25 21.63
CA ALA A 115 -24.04 11.37 22.46
C ALA A 115 -22.52 11.54 22.45
N CYS A 116 -21.78 10.43 22.58
CA CYS A 116 -20.32 10.36 22.57
C CYS A 116 -19.86 8.90 22.57
N THR A 117 -18.62 8.63 22.14
CA THR A 117 -18.03 7.30 22.20
C THR A 117 -17.57 6.99 23.63
N GLY A 118 -18.21 6.07 24.35
CA GLY A 118 -17.68 5.63 25.66
C GLY A 118 -18.66 5.11 26.71
N GLY A 119 -19.98 5.13 26.49
CA GLY A 119 -20.93 4.45 27.38
C GLY A 119 -21.32 5.20 28.67
N ASP A 120 -20.50 6.16 29.13
CA ASP A 120 -20.69 6.82 30.42
C ASP A 120 -21.15 8.30 30.25
N PRO A 121 -22.39 8.64 30.65
CA PRO A 121 -22.88 10.01 30.63
C PRO A 121 -22.06 11.00 31.46
N ALA A 122 -21.41 10.55 32.55
CA ALA A 122 -20.67 11.44 33.46
C ALA A 122 -19.35 11.93 32.85
N THR A 123 -18.74 11.13 31.97
CA THR A 123 -17.49 11.46 31.26
C THR A 123 -17.72 11.87 29.81
N CYS A 124 -18.98 11.81 29.35
CA CYS A 124 -19.39 12.12 27.99
C CYS A 124 -19.11 13.58 27.62
N ARG A 125 -18.28 13.79 26.59
CA ARG A 125 -18.11 15.09 25.94
C ARG A 125 -18.74 15.04 24.55
N GLN A 126 -19.99 15.48 24.45
CA GLN A 126 -20.69 15.61 23.18
C GLN A 126 -20.08 16.73 22.33
N SER A 127 -20.22 16.63 21.00
CA SER A 127 -19.85 17.72 20.10
C SER A 127 -20.75 18.94 20.30
N THR A 128 -20.28 20.11 19.88
CA THR A 128 -21.08 21.35 19.92
C THR A 128 -22.37 21.19 19.11
N GLN A 129 -22.29 20.48 17.98
CA GLN A 129 -23.41 20.24 17.08
C GLN A 129 -24.47 19.31 17.67
N VAL A 130 -24.07 18.24 18.37
CA VAL A 130 -25.02 17.40 19.14
C VAL A 130 -25.68 18.23 20.24
N GLY A 131 -24.91 19.04 20.97
CA GLY A 131 -25.45 19.94 21.99
C GLY A 131 -26.49 20.92 21.44
N ALA A 132 -26.25 21.49 20.26
CA ALA A 132 -27.19 22.39 19.59
C ALA A 132 -28.51 21.69 19.19
N LEU A 133 -28.45 20.45 18.68
CA LEU A 133 -29.66 19.67 18.38
C LEU A 133 -30.46 19.35 19.65
N VAL A 134 -29.79 19.00 20.75
CA VAL A 134 -30.42 18.73 22.05
C VAL A 134 -31.06 19.97 22.65
N ALA A 135 -30.45 21.14 22.47
CA ALA A 135 -31.03 22.41 22.93
C ALA A 135 -32.21 22.88 22.05
N GLY A 136 -32.15 22.61 20.74
CA GLY A 136 -33.12 23.11 19.76
C GLY A 136 -34.32 22.19 19.50
N LEU A 137 -34.29 20.93 19.94
CA LEU A 137 -35.37 19.95 19.77
C LEU A 137 -35.86 19.42 21.13
N PRO A 138 -37.17 19.11 21.27
CA PRO A 138 -37.66 18.47 22.48
C PRO A 138 -36.98 17.11 22.75
N SER A 139 -36.70 16.79 24.01
CA SER A 139 -36.26 15.45 24.38
C SER A 139 -37.34 14.40 24.10
N TYR A 140 -36.94 13.21 23.63
CA TYR A 140 -37.88 12.12 23.40
C TYR A 140 -38.66 11.72 24.65
N THR A 141 -39.97 11.56 24.50
CA THR A 141 -40.85 10.88 25.45
C THR A 141 -41.72 9.85 24.70
N PRO A 142 -42.18 8.77 25.37
CA PRO A 142 -43.05 7.78 24.72
C PRO A 142 -44.35 8.34 24.12
N SER A 143 -44.82 9.51 24.61
CA SER A 143 -46.01 10.20 24.11
C SER A 143 -45.72 11.26 23.04
N ALA A 144 -44.45 11.45 22.65
CA ALA A 144 -44.05 12.50 21.72
C ALA A 144 -44.60 12.24 20.30
N VAL A 145 -45.49 13.12 19.84
CA VAL A 145 -46.07 13.09 18.47
C VAL A 145 -45.40 14.07 17.51
N GLY A 146 -44.61 15.02 18.02
CA GLY A 146 -43.92 16.05 17.25
C GLY A 146 -42.47 15.70 16.91
N SER A 147 -41.63 16.73 16.84
CA SER A 147 -40.17 16.59 16.77
C SER A 147 -39.60 16.10 18.10
N TRP A 148 -38.51 15.35 18.05
CA TRP A 148 -37.75 14.96 19.22
C TRP A 148 -36.31 14.56 18.90
N VAL A 149 -35.47 14.59 19.93
CA VAL A 149 -34.12 14.02 19.91
C VAL A 149 -33.93 13.06 21.09
N LYS A 150 -33.33 11.91 20.81
CA LYS A 150 -32.91 10.91 21.79
C LYS A 150 -31.40 10.74 21.70
N GLN A 151 -30.74 11.01 22.81
CA GLN A 151 -29.32 10.71 23.00
C GLN A 151 -29.13 9.25 23.39
N CYS A 152 -28.21 8.58 22.71
CA CYS A 152 -27.74 7.26 23.04
C CYS A 152 -26.29 7.40 23.51
N TYR A 153 -26.01 7.02 24.76
CA TYR A 153 -24.65 7.06 25.33
C TYR A 153 -23.86 5.76 25.09
N ALA A 154 -24.60 4.71 24.71
CA ALA A 154 -24.15 3.43 24.19
C ALA A 154 -25.10 3.07 23.03
N SER A 155 -25.10 1.82 22.57
CA SER A 155 -26.16 1.30 21.70
C SER A 155 -27.56 1.70 22.24
N CYS A 156 -28.41 2.25 21.36
CA CYS A 156 -29.77 2.61 21.71
C CYS A 156 -30.62 1.36 22.00
N ALA A 157 -30.19 0.17 21.56
CA ALA A 157 -30.82 -1.11 21.86
C ALA A 157 -30.47 -1.69 23.27
N GLY A 158 -29.79 -0.90 24.12
CA GLY A 158 -29.48 -1.23 25.51
C GLY A 158 -28.20 -2.06 25.69
N GLY A 159 -27.88 -2.45 26.94
CA GLY A 159 -26.80 -3.41 27.22
C GLY A 159 -25.46 -2.89 27.72
N GLY A 160 -25.27 -1.59 27.96
CA GLY A 160 -24.04 -1.00 28.55
C GLY A 160 -22.74 -1.17 27.74
N VAL A 161 -22.73 -2.00 26.69
CA VAL A 161 -21.60 -2.23 25.79
C VAL A 161 -22.06 -2.15 24.33
N GLY A 162 -21.47 -1.23 23.56
CA GLY A 162 -21.82 -1.00 22.15
C GLY A 162 -22.12 0.47 21.86
N VAL A 163 -22.34 0.81 20.59
CA VAL A 163 -22.65 2.16 20.12
C VAL A 163 -23.83 2.18 19.14
N ASN A 164 -24.51 3.30 19.02
CA ASN A 164 -25.43 3.59 17.94
C ASN A 164 -24.64 3.93 16.67
N HIS A 165 -24.22 2.90 15.93
CA HIS A 165 -23.41 3.05 14.73
C HIS A 165 -24.26 3.03 13.44
N SER A 166 -25.58 3.18 13.53
CA SER A 166 -26.47 3.28 12.37
C SER A 166 -26.41 4.68 11.75
N LYS A 167 -26.34 4.76 10.41
CA LYS A 167 -26.45 6.01 9.63
C LYS A 167 -27.55 5.87 8.59
N PHE A 168 -28.73 6.35 8.93
CA PHE A 168 -29.85 6.33 8.01
C PHE A 168 -30.78 7.53 8.19
N TRP A 169 -31.55 7.81 7.16
CA TRP A 169 -32.58 8.83 7.11
C TRP A 169 -33.85 8.25 6.50
N VAL A 170 -35.02 8.67 6.99
CA VAL A 170 -36.31 8.34 6.38
C VAL A 170 -37.16 9.61 6.32
N PHE A 171 -37.57 10.00 5.13
CA PHE A 171 -38.41 11.16 4.88
C PHE A 171 -39.79 10.66 4.41
N SER A 172 -40.86 11.06 5.10
CA SER A 172 -42.20 10.57 4.75
C SER A 172 -42.72 11.16 3.45
N GLU A 173 -42.50 12.45 3.22
CA GLU A 173 -43.01 13.20 2.08
C GLU A 173 -42.14 14.44 1.84
N LEU A 174 -41.83 14.68 0.57
CA LEU A 174 -41.02 15.78 0.08
C LEU A 174 -41.86 16.64 -0.89
N SER A 175 -41.58 17.94 -0.89
CA SER A 175 -42.21 18.95 -1.76
C SER A 175 -42.05 18.71 -3.26
N ASP A 176 -41.12 17.82 -3.67
CA ASP A 176 -40.94 17.39 -5.06
C ASP A 176 -41.81 16.17 -5.45
N GLY A 177 -42.69 15.73 -4.55
CA GLY A 177 -43.63 14.63 -4.76
C GLY A 177 -43.10 13.25 -4.37
N ARG A 178 -41.82 13.12 -3.98
CA ARG A 178 -41.29 11.85 -3.49
C ARG A 178 -41.80 11.55 -2.07
N THR A 179 -42.12 10.29 -1.81
CA THR A 179 -42.58 9.79 -0.51
C THR A 179 -41.74 8.61 -0.05
N ASP A 180 -41.76 8.33 1.25
CA ASP A 180 -41.07 7.18 1.87
C ASP A 180 -39.61 7.04 1.38
N VAL A 181 -38.87 8.15 1.38
CA VAL A 181 -37.47 8.21 0.93
C VAL A 181 -36.58 7.71 2.06
N THR A 182 -35.88 6.60 1.84
CA THR A 182 -34.91 6.01 2.77
C THR A 182 -33.50 6.25 2.25
N VAL A 183 -32.61 6.76 3.10
CA VAL A 183 -31.18 6.93 2.79
C VAL A 183 -30.34 6.12 3.76
N VAL A 184 -29.37 5.37 3.26
CA VAL A 184 -28.36 4.63 4.03
C VAL A 184 -27.00 5.04 3.53
N THR A 185 -26.06 5.33 4.44
CA THR A 185 -24.71 5.76 4.02
C THR A 185 -23.63 5.14 4.89
N SER A 186 -22.46 4.93 4.30
CA SER A 186 -21.25 4.56 5.00
C SER A 186 -20.67 5.72 5.83
N ALA A 187 -21.01 6.97 5.49
CA ALA A 187 -20.38 8.19 5.99
C ALA A 187 -21.00 8.71 7.31
N ASN A 188 -20.15 9.17 8.22
CA ASN A 188 -20.58 10.03 9.32
C ASN A 188 -20.56 11.50 8.89
N PRO A 189 -21.50 12.32 9.35
CA PRO A 189 -21.51 13.77 9.13
C PRO A 189 -20.40 14.47 9.92
N THR A 190 -19.16 14.29 9.46
CA THR A 190 -17.93 14.80 10.04
C THR A 190 -16.96 15.24 8.93
N LYS A 191 -16.22 16.32 9.17
CA LYS A 191 -15.31 16.90 8.15
C LYS A 191 -14.21 15.96 7.63
N PRO A 192 -13.51 15.17 8.48
CA PRO A 192 -12.43 14.31 7.98
C PRO A 192 -12.89 13.25 6.97
N GLN A 193 -14.15 12.81 7.07
CA GLN A 193 -14.71 11.74 6.24
C GLN A 193 -15.14 12.20 4.85
N GLN A 194 -15.12 13.51 4.57
CA GLN A 194 -15.35 14.11 3.25
C GLN A 194 -14.14 13.98 2.31
N ARG A 195 -13.10 13.26 2.76
CA ARG A 195 -11.84 13.00 2.05
C ARG A 195 -11.60 11.50 1.83
N MET A 196 -12.62 10.69 2.08
CA MET A 196 -12.54 9.23 2.03
C MET A 196 -13.46 8.71 0.93
N TRP A 197 -13.19 7.49 0.47
CA TRP A 197 -14.13 6.75 -0.34
C TRP A 197 -15.39 6.45 0.49
N GLN A 198 -16.56 6.76 -0.02
CA GLN A 198 -17.83 6.57 0.69
C GLN A 198 -18.97 6.28 -0.28
N ASP A 199 -20.03 5.65 0.21
CA ASP A 199 -21.27 5.44 -0.52
C ASP A 199 -22.51 5.92 0.24
N GLN A 200 -23.51 6.39 -0.49
CA GLN A 200 -24.83 6.77 0.00
C GLN A 200 -25.90 6.28 -0.97
N LEU A 201 -26.78 5.41 -0.49
CA LEU A 201 -27.88 4.84 -1.24
C LEU A 201 -29.19 5.47 -0.79
N GLN A 202 -29.94 6.03 -1.73
CA GLN A 202 -31.26 6.62 -1.57
C GLN A 202 -32.30 5.78 -2.31
N ILE A 203 -33.43 5.50 -1.67
CA ILE A 203 -34.52 4.69 -2.23
C ILE A 203 -35.83 5.43 -1.95
N SER A 204 -36.57 5.79 -2.99
CA SER A 204 -37.83 6.54 -2.92
C SER A 204 -39.04 5.64 -3.20
N GLY A 205 -40.18 5.97 -2.61
CA GLY A 205 -41.47 5.29 -2.85
C GLY A 205 -41.56 3.87 -2.27
N ASN A 206 -40.62 3.44 -1.43
CA ASN A 206 -40.61 2.11 -0.84
C ASN A 206 -41.13 2.14 0.61
N SER A 207 -42.46 2.09 0.74
CA SER A 207 -43.14 2.19 2.03
C SER A 207 -42.80 1.05 2.99
N ALA A 208 -42.57 -0.17 2.48
CA ALA A 208 -42.15 -1.33 3.28
C ALA A 208 -40.76 -1.11 3.89
N LEU A 209 -39.81 -0.63 3.09
CA LEU A 209 -38.46 -0.31 3.56
C LEU A 209 -38.48 0.84 4.58
N ALA A 210 -39.15 1.95 4.24
CA ALA A 210 -39.28 3.09 5.13
C ALA A 210 -39.94 2.71 6.47
N ALA A 211 -40.97 1.84 6.44
CA ALA A 211 -41.58 1.28 7.64
C ALA A 211 -40.63 0.40 8.44
N ALA A 212 -39.76 -0.40 7.80
CA ALA A 212 -38.76 -1.21 8.48
C ALA A 212 -37.79 -0.36 9.31
N TYR A 213 -37.24 0.70 8.71
CA TYR A 213 -36.31 1.62 9.40
C TYR A 213 -36.99 2.41 10.53
N ARG A 214 -38.22 2.90 10.31
CA ARG A 214 -39.03 3.53 11.38
C ARG A 214 -39.28 2.56 12.53
N SER A 215 -39.64 1.31 12.21
CA SER A 215 -39.89 0.28 13.22
C SER A 215 -38.63 -0.07 14.00
N TYR A 216 -37.48 -0.15 13.33
CA TYR A 216 -36.19 -0.32 13.99
C TYR A 216 -35.88 0.82 14.96
N ALA A 217 -36.05 2.08 14.55
CA ALA A 217 -35.92 3.23 15.44
C ALA A 217 -36.84 3.13 16.67
N HIS A 218 -38.10 2.75 16.47
CA HIS A 218 -39.07 2.57 17.56
C HIS A 218 -38.72 1.43 18.52
N ARG A 219 -38.20 0.29 18.02
CA ARG A 219 -37.73 -0.80 18.88
C ARG A 219 -36.59 -0.33 19.80
N LYS A 220 -35.65 0.45 19.27
CA LYS A 220 -34.56 1.04 20.07
C LYS A 220 -35.09 1.98 21.16
N LEU A 221 -36.13 2.76 20.86
CA LEU A 221 -36.76 3.64 21.85
C LEU A 221 -37.56 2.90 22.94
N ALA A 222 -38.01 1.68 22.67
CA ALA A 222 -38.76 0.86 23.62
C ALA A 222 -37.87 0.16 24.64
N VAL A 223 -36.55 0.18 24.46
CA VAL A 223 -35.61 -0.46 25.39
C VAL A 223 -35.53 0.34 26.69
N THR A 224 -35.92 -0.31 27.79
CA THR A 224 -35.83 0.23 29.15
C THR A 224 -34.92 -0.64 30.01
N GLY A 225 -34.04 -0.03 30.80
CA GLY A 225 -33.12 -0.74 31.69
C GLY A 225 -31.78 -1.10 31.03
N THR A 226 -31.06 -2.06 31.62
CA THR A 226 -29.70 -2.44 31.21
C THR A 226 -29.64 -3.70 30.34
N SER A 227 -30.76 -4.40 30.17
CA SER A 227 -30.83 -5.61 29.35
C SER A 227 -30.64 -5.28 27.87
N LYS A 228 -29.84 -6.11 27.20
CA LYS A 228 -29.57 -5.98 25.77
C LYS A 228 -30.65 -6.68 24.95
N VAL A 229 -31.18 -5.99 23.94
CA VAL A 229 -32.16 -6.54 23.01
C VAL A 229 -31.47 -6.86 21.68
N TYR A 230 -31.65 -8.08 21.19
CA TYR A 230 -31.12 -8.52 19.91
C TYR A 230 -32.19 -8.49 18.82
N GLU A 231 -31.81 -8.02 17.64
CA GLU A 231 -32.61 -8.09 16.43
C GLU A 231 -32.63 -9.52 15.88
N THR A 232 -33.77 -9.92 15.30
CA THR A 232 -33.99 -11.25 14.72
C THR A 232 -34.64 -11.13 13.35
N GLY A 233 -34.42 -12.10 12.47
CA GLY A 233 -34.99 -12.09 11.12
C GLY A 233 -34.42 -11.01 10.20
N HIS A 234 -35.17 -10.75 9.12
CA HIS A 234 -34.97 -9.71 8.11
C HIS A 234 -36.30 -9.12 7.67
N VAL A 235 -36.26 -8.01 6.93
CA VAL A 235 -37.44 -7.45 6.26
C VAL A 235 -37.20 -7.41 4.76
N ASP A 236 -38.15 -7.95 4.01
CA ASP A 236 -38.21 -7.89 2.54
C ASP A 236 -39.03 -6.69 2.09
N ALA A 237 -38.49 -5.93 1.14
CA ALA A 237 -39.08 -4.72 0.60
C ALA A 237 -38.82 -4.60 -0.91
N GLY A 238 -39.26 -5.61 -1.68
CA GLY A 238 -39.02 -5.70 -3.12
C GLY A 238 -37.58 -6.10 -3.43
N ALA A 239 -36.88 -5.29 -4.23
CA ALA A 239 -35.46 -5.46 -4.55
C ALA A 239 -34.52 -5.35 -3.33
N PHE A 240 -35.04 -4.94 -2.18
CA PHE A 240 -34.25 -4.70 -0.98
C PHE A 240 -34.60 -5.68 0.13
N ARG A 241 -33.58 -6.13 0.86
CA ARG A 241 -33.72 -6.91 2.09
C ARG A 241 -32.81 -6.34 3.15
N VAL A 242 -33.32 -6.13 4.36
CA VAL A 242 -32.55 -5.51 5.45
C VAL A 242 -32.50 -6.38 6.70
N TRP A 243 -31.31 -6.46 7.30
CA TRP A 243 -31.04 -7.00 8.62
C TRP A 243 -30.53 -5.89 9.52
N PHE A 244 -31.02 -5.88 10.75
CA PHE A 244 -30.54 -4.96 11.78
C PHE A 244 -29.71 -5.72 12.81
N SER A 245 -28.83 -4.99 13.49
CA SER A 245 -28.00 -5.42 14.61
C SER A 245 -28.34 -4.61 15.87
N PRO A 246 -28.04 -5.10 17.09
CA PRO A 246 -27.17 -6.25 17.41
C PRO A 246 -27.82 -7.61 17.18
N ARG A 247 -27.05 -8.61 16.75
CA ARG A 247 -27.50 -10.00 16.51
C ARG A 247 -26.90 -10.96 17.52
N ASN A 248 -27.69 -11.95 17.94
CA ASN A 248 -27.24 -12.97 18.88
C ASN A 248 -26.57 -14.13 18.12
N SER A 249 -25.35 -13.91 17.65
CA SER A 249 -24.59 -14.91 16.88
C SER A 249 -23.43 -15.49 17.72
N PRO A 250 -23.25 -16.83 17.75
CA PRO A 250 -24.16 -17.84 17.22
C PRO A 250 -25.38 -18.04 18.13
N SER A 251 -26.55 -18.33 17.57
CA SER A 251 -27.70 -18.84 18.31
C SER A 251 -28.69 -19.50 17.34
N ALA A 252 -29.52 -20.42 17.85
CA ALA A 252 -30.52 -21.11 17.02
C ALA A 252 -31.49 -20.14 16.30
N ALA A 253 -31.80 -19.00 16.92
CA ALA A 253 -32.66 -17.98 16.30
C ALA A 253 -31.94 -17.23 15.16
N GLU A 254 -30.63 -17.02 15.31
CA GLU A 254 -29.81 -16.43 14.25
C GLU A 254 -29.62 -17.42 13.10
N ASP A 255 -29.31 -18.68 13.41
CA ASP A 255 -29.14 -19.74 12.43
C ASP A 255 -30.44 -19.95 11.63
N ALA A 256 -31.60 -19.87 12.28
CA ALA A 256 -32.88 -19.89 11.59
C ALA A 256 -33.05 -18.69 10.64
N THR A 257 -32.55 -17.51 11.01
CA THR A 257 -32.55 -16.33 10.12
C THR A 257 -31.63 -16.53 8.92
N ILE A 258 -30.44 -17.08 9.14
CA ILE A 258 -29.46 -17.40 8.10
C ILE A 258 -30.04 -18.43 7.12
N ASN A 259 -30.59 -19.54 7.62
CA ASN A 259 -31.20 -20.59 6.81
C ASN A 259 -32.42 -20.11 6.03
N ALA A 260 -33.19 -19.16 6.58
CA ALA A 260 -34.29 -18.53 5.86
C ALA A 260 -33.80 -17.59 4.75
N SER A 261 -32.57 -17.10 4.83
CA SER A 261 -32.03 -16.06 3.94
C SER A 261 -31.14 -16.61 2.84
N PHE A 262 -30.29 -17.58 3.17
CA PHE A 262 -29.19 -18.10 2.36
C PHE A 262 -29.26 -19.63 2.29
N ASN A 263 -28.19 -20.27 1.81
CA ASN A 263 -28.02 -21.72 1.82
C ASN A 263 -28.41 -22.36 3.17
N PRO A 264 -29.45 -23.20 3.23
CA PRO A 264 -29.86 -23.90 4.46
C PRO A 264 -28.80 -24.88 5.00
N GLN A 265 -27.82 -25.26 4.17
CA GLN A 265 -26.69 -26.09 4.53
C GLN A 265 -25.43 -25.27 4.88
N SER A 266 -25.55 -23.94 5.00
CA SER A 266 -24.42 -23.13 5.44
C SER A 266 -24.02 -23.51 6.87
N ILE A 267 -22.72 -23.65 7.08
CA ILE A 267 -22.13 -23.86 8.41
C ILE A 267 -21.82 -22.52 9.11
N ARG A 268 -22.18 -21.40 8.48
CA ARG A 268 -21.86 -20.06 8.96
C ARG A 268 -22.93 -19.59 9.94
N HIS A 269 -22.50 -19.00 11.04
CA HIS A 269 -23.34 -18.37 12.05
C HIS A 269 -23.35 -16.85 11.95
N ASP A 270 -22.56 -16.31 11.03
CA ASP A 270 -22.46 -14.90 10.71
C ASP A 270 -23.25 -14.59 9.44
N VAL A 271 -24.24 -13.70 9.53
CA VAL A 271 -25.11 -13.32 8.39
C VAL A 271 -24.32 -12.82 7.17
N PHE A 272 -23.18 -12.15 7.38
CA PHE A 272 -22.33 -11.65 6.29
C PHE A 272 -21.49 -12.77 5.68
N ALA A 273 -20.94 -13.65 6.53
CA ALA A 273 -20.22 -14.84 6.04
C ALA A 273 -21.15 -15.80 5.30
N ALA A 274 -22.39 -15.95 5.74
CA ALA A 274 -23.41 -16.76 5.08
C ALA A 274 -23.78 -16.21 3.69
N ALA A 275 -23.81 -14.89 3.52
CA ALA A 275 -24.03 -14.25 2.21
C ALA A 275 -22.91 -14.58 1.20
N ILE A 276 -21.65 -14.55 1.64
CA ILE A 276 -20.48 -14.95 0.84
C ILE A 276 -20.54 -16.45 0.56
N ASP A 277 -20.82 -17.24 1.60
CA ASP A 277 -20.88 -18.69 1.50
C ASP A 277 -21.96 -19.09 0.49
N ASP A 278 -23.11 -18.43 0.41
CA ASP A 278 -24.21 -18.74 -0.52
C ASP A 278 -23.83 -18.84 -2.00
N VAL A 279 -22.72 -18.24 -2.43
CA VAL A 279 -22.26 -18.28 -3.82
C VAL A 279 -21.73 -19.67 -4.23
N GLN A 280 -22.23 -20.22 -5.33
CA GLN A 280 -21.62 -21.37 -6.00
C GLN A 280 -20.52 -20.89 -6.94
N CYS A 281 -19.29 -21.28 -6.66
CA CYS A 281 -18.16 -21.02 -7.55
C CYS A 281 -18.06 -22.11 -8.61
N SER A 282 -17.77 -21.73 -9.85
CA SER A 282 -17.41 -22.66 -10.90
C SER A 282 -16.12 -22.24 -11.57
N SER A 283 -15.15 -23.16 -11.68
CA SER A 283 -13.94 -22.92 -12.48
C SER A 283 -14.22 -22.73 -13.98
N SER A 284 -15.44 -23.02 -14.44
CA SER A 284 -15.89 -22.77 -15.82
C SER A 284 -16.47 -21.38 -16.05
N ARG A 285 -16.65 -20.59 -14.98
CA ARG A 285 -17.23 -19.24 -15.03
C ARG A 285 -16.28 -18.23 -14.41
N THR A 286 -15.86 -17.26 -15.21
CA THR A 286 -14.97 -16.18 -14.75
C THR A 286 -15.74 -15.02 -14.12
N ASP A 287 -17.07 -15.06 -14.13
CA ASP A 287 -17.97 -14.00 -13.69
C ASP A 287 -18.60 -14.29 -12.31
N ASP A 288 -18.10 -15.31 -11.59
CA ASP A 288 -18.37 -15.53 -10.16
C ASP A 288 -17.52 -14.58 -9.31
N ILE A 289 -18.05 -13.41 -8.99
CA ILE A 289 -17.32 -12.28 -8.41
C ILE A 289 -17.72 -12.08 -6.94
N ILE A 290 -16.73 -11.90 -6.08
CA ILE A 290 -16.88 -11.52 -4.67
C ILE A 290 -15.89 -10.37 -4.38
N GLN A 291 -16.39 -9.15 -4.27
CA GLN A 291 -15.58 -7.95 -4.05
C GLN A 291 -16.02 -7.22 -2.79
N LEU A 292 -15.09 -7.01 -1.85
CA LEU A 292 -15.37 -6.44 -0.54
C LEU A 292 -14.63 -5.11 -0.33
N ALA A 293 -15.36 -4.01 -0.17
CA ALA A 293 -14.86 -2.70 0.22
C ALA A 293 -15.22 -2.41 1.69
N MET A 294 -14.22 -2.25 2.57
CA MET A 294 -14.49 -2.17 4.00
C MET A 294 -13.54 -1.26 4.78
N TRP A 295 -14.09 -0.25 5.47
CA TRP A 295 -13.34 0.54 6.46
C TRP A 295 -12.73 -0.34 7.56
N GLY A 296 -13.60 -1.05 8.30
CA GLY A 296 -13.22 -1.78 9.50
C GLY A 296 -13.33 -3.29 9.29
N PHE A 297 -12.20 -4.00 9.24
CA PHE A 297 -12.16 -5.46 9.15
C PHE A 297 -11.19 -6.01 10.19
N ARG A 298 -11.73 -6.73 11.16
CA ARG A 298 -10.97 -7.31 12.26
C ARG A 298 -10.84 -8.81 12.11
N ALA A 299 -9.67 -9.37 12.40
CA ALA A 299 -9.39 -10.80 12.48
C ALA A 299 -10.34 -11.52 13.47
N ALA A 300 -10.94 -10.75 14.40
CA ALA A 300 -11.99 -11.23 15.29
C ALA A 300 -13.32 -11.61 14.59
N ARG A 301 -13.45 -11.45 13.27
CA ARG A 301 -14.54 -12.00 12.43
C ARG A 301 -14.02 -13.12 11.51
N PRO A 302 -13.54 -14.25 12.07
CA PRO A 302 -12.86 -15.29 11.31
C PRO A 302 -13.76 -15.96 10.27
N GLU A 303 -15.06 -16.15 10.55
CA GLU A 303 -15.98 -16.78 9.59
C GLU A 303 -16.09 -16.03 8.25
N VAL A 304 -15.91 -14.70 8.25
CA VAL A 304 -15.91 -13.91 7.02
C VAL A 304 -14.62 -14.15 6.23
N ILE A 305 -13.47 -14.20 6.91
CA ILE A 305 -12.17 -14.52 6.30
C ILE A 305 -12.19 -15.92 5.71
N ASP A 306 -12.73 -16.89 6.46
CA ASP A 306 -12.87 -18.27 6.01
C ASP A 306 -13.81 -18.38 4.81
N ALA A 307 -14.96 -17.69 4.83
CA ALA A 307 -15.88 -17.71 3.70
C ALA A 307 -15.24 -17.15 2.42
N LEU A 308 -14.50 -16.04 2.50
CA LEU A 308 -13.77 -15.48 1.35
C LEU A 308 -12.71 -16.46 0.83
N GLY A 309 -11.89 -17.02 1.72
CA GLY A 309 -10.81 -17.95 1.35
C GLY A 309 -11.35 -19.26 0.77
N ASP A 310 -12.45 -19.78 1.31
CA ASP A 310 -13.09 -21.00 0.79
C ASP A 310 -13.68 -20.78 -0.61
N LYS A 311 -14.19 -19.58 -0.91
CA LYS A 311 -14.70 -19.24 -2.24
C LYS A 311 -13.58 -19.03 -3.26
N LEU A 312 -12.48 -18.40 -2.86
CA LEU A 312 -11.29 -18.31 -3.70
C LEU A 312 -10.78 -19.72 -4.06
N ALA A 313 -10.64 -20.60 -3.06
CA ALA A 313 -10.22 -21.99 -3.26
C ALA A 313 -11.21 -22.80 -4.14
N ALA A 314 -12.50 -22.45 -4.11
CA ALA A 314 -13.53 -23.05 -4.96
C ALA A 314 -13.57 -22.48 -6.39
N GLY A 315 -12.76 -21.46 -6.71
CA GLY A 315 -12.61 -20.90 -8.06
C GLY A 315 -13.38 -19.59 -8.32
N CYS A 316 -13.98 -18.96 -7.31
CA CYS A 316 -14.53 -17.61 -7.46
C CYS A 316 -13.39 -16.57 -7.59
N THR A 317 -13.66 -15.47 -8.28
CA THR A 317 -12.80 -14.27 -8.21
C THR A 317 -13.10 -13.55 -6.92
N VAL A 318 -12.14 -13.50 -5.99
CA VAL A 318 -12.29 -12.84 -4.68
C VAL A 318 -11.27 -11.72 -4.55
N GLU A 319 -11.73 -10.51 -4.21
CA GLU A 319 -10.87 -9.34 -3.98
C GLU A 319 -11.35 -8.54 -2.77
N VAL A 320 -10.41 -7.98 -1.99
CA VAL A 320 -10.72 -7.15 -0.82
C VAL A 320 -10.00 -5.81 -0.91
N ALA A 321 -10.71 -4.72 -0.67
CA ALA A 321 -10.16 -3.40 -0.45
C ALA A 321 -10.48 -2.93 0.97
N ALA A 322 -9.46 -2.57 1.75
CA ALA A 322 -9.61 -2.20 3.15
C ALA A 322 -8.60 -1.14 3.60
N GLY A 323 -8.88 -0.48 4.73
CA GLY A 323 -7.94 0.48 5.32
C GLY A 323 -6.73 -0.22 5.94
N GLU A 324 -5.53 0.35 5.77
CA GLU A 324 -4.24 -0.24 6.19
C GLU A 324 -4.12 -0.61 7.66
N HIS A 325 -4.91 0.03 8.53
CA HIS A 325 -4.90 -0.20 9.97
C HIS A 325 -5.71 -1.44 10.42
N GLN A 326 -6.18 -2.26 9.48
CA GLN A 326 -6.96 -3.47 9.75
C GLN A 326 -6.08 -4.63 10.19
N ASP A 327 -6.44 -5.29 11.29
CA ASP A 327 -5.72 -6.49 11.75
C ASP A 327 -6.16 -7.79 11.04
N ALA A 328 -7.20 -7.74 10.19
CA ALA A 328 -7.61 -8.87 9.36
C ALA A 328 -6.69 -9.13 8.15
N LEU A 329 -5.91 -8.12 7.71
CA LEU A 329 -5.15 -8.19 6.47
C LEU A 329 -4.21 -9.40 6.39
N PRO A 330 -3.40 -9.72 7.43
CA PRO A 330 -2.52 -10.90 7.39
C PRO A 330 -3.29 -12.22 7.26
N ALA A 331 -4.48 -12.32 7.86
CA ALA A 331 -5.29 -13.53 7.81
C ALA A 331 -5.98 -13.70 6.45
N LEU A 332 -6.30 -12.59 5.77
CA LEU A 332 -6.82 -12.63 4.39
C LEU A 332 -5.73 -13.10 3.42
N THR A 333 -4.54 -12.52 3.51
CA THR A 333 -3.43 -12.89 2.63
C THR A 333 -2.94 -14.30 2.87
N ALA A 334 -2.90 -14.79 4.11
CA ALA A 334 -2.59 -16.20 4.40
C ALA A 334 -3.58 -17.20 3.74
N ARG A 335 -4.71 -16.73 3.21
CA ARG A 335 -5.68 -17.51 2.44
C ARG A 335 -5.54 -17.30 0.92
N GLY A 336 -4.51 -16.61 0.45
CA GLY A 336 -4.28 -16.28 -0.96
C GLY A 336 -5.12 -15.13 -1.50
N ILE A 337 -5.87 -14.42 -0.65
CA ILE A 337 -6.82 -13.39 -1.09
C ILE A 337 -6.06 -12.12 -1.51
N PRO A 338 -6.24 -11.61 -2.75
CA PRO A 338 -5.74 -10.30 -3.15
C PRO A 338 -6.34 -9.18 -2.30
N VAL A 339 -5.47 -8.39 -1.66
CA VAL A 339 -5.86 -7.26 -0.81
C VAL A 339 -5.30 -5.94 -1.35
N TYR A 340 -6.16 -4.94 -1.48
CA TYR A 340 -5.80 -3.56 -1.84
C TYR A 340 -5.92 -2.66 -0.61
N SER A 341 -4.76 -2.27 -0.06
CA SER A 341 -4.68 -1.39 1.10
C SER A 341 -4.80 0.07 0.69
N MET A 342 -5.74 0.80 1.31
CA MET A 342 -6.07 2.16 0.87
C MET A 342 -5.38 3.23 1.70
N ASN A 343 -4.20 3.66 1.22
CA ASN A 343 -3.50 4.91 1.53
C ASN A 343 -2.40 5.20 0.45
N PRO A 344 -2.79 5.64 -0.77
CA PRO A 344 -1.87 5.72 -1.91
C PRO A 344 -0.69 6.66 -1.66
N GLY A 345 0.53 6.21 -1.93
CA GLY A 345 1.76 6.95 -1.63
C GLY A 345 2.23 6.84 -0.17
N GLY A 346 1.44 6.18 0.69
CA GLY A 346 1.76 5.84 2.07
C GLY A 346 1.59 7.00 3.07
N CYS A 347 1.40 6.64 4.33
CA CYS A 347 1.49 7.55 5.47
C CYS A 347 2.11 6.81 6.64
N ARG A 348 3.15 7.38 7.25
CA ARG A 348 3.91 6.72 8.32
C ARG A 348 3.19 6.65 9.67
N GLN A 349 2.07 7.37 9.82
CA GLN A 349 1.26 7.32 11.05
C GLN A 349 -0.05 6.58 10.82
N SER A 350 -0.47 5.78 11.81
CA SER A 350 -1.79 5.18 11.82
C SER A 350 -2.65 5.84 12.90
N PHE A 351 -3.96 5.80 12.69
CA PHE A 351 -5.04 6.40 13.50
C PHE A 351 -5.01 6.07 15.02
N PHE A 352 -4.22 5.10 15.48
CA PHE A 352 -4.28 4.58 16.86
C PHE A 352 -2.99 4.70 17.68
N ALA A 353 -1.92 5.32 17.15
CA ALA A 353 -0.61 5.31 17.83
C ALA A 353 -0.47 6.32 18.99
N VAL A 354 -1.40 7.27 19.19
CA VAL A 354 -1.29 8.30 20.24
C VAL A 354 -2.50 8.26 21.16
N GLY A 355 -2.26 8.15 22.47
CA GLY A 355 -3.27 8.09 23.52
C GLY A 355 -4.41 9.12 23.36
N THR A 356 -5.60 8.61 23.05
CA THR A 356 -6.96 9.10 23.37
C THR A 356 -7.34 10.58 23.18
N THR A 357 -6.54 11.42 22.52
CA THR A 357 -6.94 12.82 22.23
C THR A 357 -6.59 13.33 20.83
N VAL A 358 -6.02 12.49 19.96
CA VAL A 358 -5.57 12.95 18.63
C VAL A 358 -6.11 12.04 17.54
N ASN A 359 -7.04 12.56 16.73
CA ASN A 359 -7.34 12.02 15.41
C ASN A 359 -6.23 12.49 14.45
N SER A 360 -5.09 11.79 14.38
CA SER A 360 -3.99 12.18 13.49
C SER A 360 -4.07 11.49 12.12
N GLU A 361 -4.68 12.20 11.17
CA GLU A 361 -4.09 12.67 9.89
C GLU A 361 -3.60 11.70 8.79
N CYS A 362 -3.92 10.41 8.80
CA CYS A 362 -3.71 9.52 7.63
C CYS A 362 -5.02 8.92 7.10
N SER A 363 -5.99 9.79 6.85
CA SER A 363 -7.35 9.38 6.45
C SER A 363 -7.77 9.90 5.08
N ASP A 364 -7.00 10.82 4.51
CA ASP A 364 -7.27 11.36 3.18
C ASP A 364 -6.98 10.25 2.16
N GLY A 365 -7.88 10.04 1.20
CA GLY A 365 -7.74 8.95 0.22
C GLY A 365 -8.04 7.55 0.77
N SER A 366 -8.29 7.39 2.07
CA SER A 366 -8.62 6.09 2.68
C SER A 366 -10.05 5.66 2.40
N ILE A 367 -10.34 4.38 2.56
CA ILE A 367 -11.65 3.79 2.29
C ILE A 367 -12.57 3.87 3.50
N HIS A 368 -13.75 4.47 3.37
CA HIS A 368 -14.79 4.38 4.40
C HIS A 368 -16.11 3.80 3.88
N SER A 369 -16.19 3.45 2.60
CA SER A 369 -17.21 2.59 2.00
C SER A 369 -17.32 1.25 2.75
N LYS A 370 -18.53 0.68 2.77
CA LYS A 370 -18.83 -0.56 3.49
C LYS A 370 -19.79 -1.41 2.67
N TYR A 371 -19.26 -2.14 1.70
CA TYR A 371 -20.08 -2.98 0.85
C TYR A 371 -19.39 -4.25 0.40
N LEU A 372 -20.21 -5.25 0.06
CA LEU A 372 -19.83 -6.49 -0.59
C LEU A 372 -20.65 -6.63 -1.87
N VAL A 373 -19.96 -6.86 -2.98
CA VAL A 373 -20.56 -7.20 -4.27
C VAL A 373 -20.43 -8.70 -4.48
N VAL A 374 -21.54 -9.33 -4.86
CA VAL A 374 -21.63 -10.76 -5.12
C VAL A 374 -22.33 -10.99 -6.45
N GLN A 375 -21.66 -11.65 -7.39
CA GLN A 375 -22.28 -12.25 -8.56
C GLN A 375 -22.01 -13.74 -8.55
N GLY A 376 -23.06 -14.54 -8.72
CA GLY A 376 -22.91 -15.98 -8.87
C GLY A 376 -24.22 -16.73 -8.65
N VAL A 377 -24.19 -18.05 -8.84
CA VAL A 377 -25.39 -18.88 -8.63
C VAL A 377 -25.58 -19.09 -7.14
N SER A 378 -26.74 -18.77 -6.59
CA SER A 378 -27.03 -19.02 -5.18
C SER A 378 -27.19 -20.51 -4.90
N ARG A 379 -26.61 -20.98 -3.79
CA ARG A 379 -26.83 -22.34 -3.25
C ARG A 379 -28.25 -22.52 -2.73
N LYS A 380 -28.93 -21.44 -2.36
CA LYS A 380 -30.30 -21.49 -1.86
C LYS A 380 -31.32 -21.84 -2.94
N ASP A 381 -31.31 -21.13 -4.08
CA ASP A 381 -32.37 -21.23 -5.10
C ASP A 381 -31.86 -21.65 -6.48
N GLN A 382 -30.55 -21.88 -6.62
CA GLN A 382 -29.92 -22.31 -7.87
C GLN A 382 -30.07 -21.29 -9.02
N GLN A 383 -30.35 -20.03 -8.72
CA GLN A 383 -30.42 -18.95 -9.70
C GLN A 383 -29.16 -18.07 -9.66
N LEU A 384 -28.80 -17.51 -10.82
CA LEU A 384 -27.77 -16.48 -10.90
C LEU A 384 -28.30 -15.18 -10.30
N HIS A 385 -27.59 -14.64 -9.33
CA HIS A 385 -27.91 -13.38 -8.70
C HIS A 385 -26.75 -12.39 -8.80
N ARG A 386 -27.11 -11.11 -8.70
CA ARG A 386 -26.21 -9.97 -8.61
C ARG A 386 -26.65 -9.12 -7.44
N TYR A 387 -25.95 -9.28 -6.32
CA TYR A 387 -26.31 -8.65 -5.07
C TYR A 387 -25.23 -7.69 -4.62
N VAL A 388 -25.67 -6.56 -4.08
CA VAL A 388 -24.83 -5.68 -3.26
C VAL A 388 -25.32 -5.77 -1.83
N TYR A 389 -24.40 -5.96 -0.90
CA TYR A 389 -24.65 -5.85 0.53
C TYR A 389 -23.97 -4.60 1.05
N THR A 390 -24.71 -3.57 1.46
CA THR A 390 -24.18 -2.30 1.98
C THR A 390 -24.84 -1.91 3.30
N GLY A 391 -24.27 -0.95 4.02
CA GLY A 391 -24.88 -0.37 5.21
C GLY A 391 -23.89 0.36 6.10
N SER A 392 -24.14 0.33 7.41
CA SER A 392 -23.29 1.03 8.38
C SER A 392 -22.24 0.14 9.04
N HIS A 393 -22.40 -1.18 8.93
CA HIS A 393 -21.66 -2.15 9.71
C HIS A 393 -20.19 -2.28 9.27
N ASN A 394 -19.29 -2.31 10.24
CA ASN A 394 -17.93 -2.81 10.03
C ASN A 394 -17.90 -4.33 10.20
N LEU A 395 -16.88 -5.01 9.67
CA LEU A 395 -16.61 -6.41 9.95
C LEU A 395 -15.85 -6.57 11.27
N THR A 396 -16.57 -6.30 12.36
CA THR A 396 -16.07 -6.48 13.75
C THR A 396 -17.08 -7.26 14.60
N ASN A 397 -16.63 -7.89 15.69
CA ASN A 397 -17.55 -8.50 16.66
C ASN A 397 -18.47 -7.48 17.32
N GLY A 398 -18.00 -6.24 17.50
CA GLY A 398 -18.82 -5.14 17.99
C GLY A 398 -20.01 -4.85 17.07
N ALA A 399 -19.77 -4.72 15.77
CA ALA A 399 -20.81 -4.42 14.79
C ALA A 399 -21.86 -5.53 14.68
N LEU A 400 -21.46 -6.80 14.67
CA LEU A 400 -22.41 -7.91 14.61
C LEU A 400 -23.20 -8.03 15.92
N LYS A 401 -22.50 -8.01 17.06
CA LYS A 401 -23.09 -8.48 18.32
C LYS A 401 -23.50 -7.35 19.25
N LYS A 402 -22.95 -6.14 19.17
CA LYS A 402 -23.09 -5.11 20.22
C LYS A 402 -23.66 -3.78 19.74
N ASN A 403 -23.34 -3.36 18.51
CA ASN A 403 -23.71 -2.06 18.00
C ASN A 403 -25.07 -2.10 17.29
N ASP A 404 -25.70 -0.94 17.23
CA ASP A 404 -26.83 -0.71 16.34
C ASP A 404 -26.27 -0.54 14.91
N GLU A 405 -26.53 -1.50 14.02
CA GLU A 405 -26.01 -1.49 12.66
C GLU A 405 -27.06 -1.93 11.64
N ILE A 406 -26.77 -1.60 10.39
CA ILE A 406 -27.58 -1.95 9.23
C ILE A 406 -26.74 -2.77 8.25
N LEU A 407 -27.33 -3.85 7.75
CA LEU A 407 -26.90 -4.59 6.58
C LEU A 407 -28.09 -4.69 5.63
N MET A 408 -27.93 -4.21 4.40
CA MET A 408 -28.97 -4.24 3.38
C MET A 408 -28.44 -4.93 2.13
N ARG A 409 -29.18 -5.93 1.64
CA ARG A 409 -28.99 -6.51 0.32
C ARG A 409 -29.83 -5.73 -0.70
N VAL A 410 -29.23 -5.43 -1.83
CA VAL A 410 -29.82 -4.79 -3.01
C VAL A 410 -29.75 -5.79 -4.17
N ASP A 411 -30.88 -5.98 -4.84
CA ASP A 411 -31.07 -6.83 -6.02
C ASP A 411 -31.49 -5.95 -7.20
N ASP A 412 -30.53 -5.21 -7.74
CA ASP A 412 -30.71 -4.24 -8.82
C ASP A 412 -29.46 -4.22 -9.69
N GLN A 413 -29.63 -4.44 -11.00
CA GLN A 413 -28.53 -4.57 -11.95
C GLN A 413 -27.74 -3.27 -12.09
N SER A 414 -28.42 -2.14 -12.23
CA SER A 414 -27.79 -0.84 -12.46
C SER A 414 -26.96 -0.41 -11.25
N LEU A 415 -27.50 -0.63 -10.05
CA LEU A 415 -26.76 -0.38 -8.81
C LEU A 415 -25.61 -1.36 -8.62
N PHE A 416 -25.81 -2.64 -8.92
CA PHE A 416 -24.73 -3.64 -8.90
C PHE A 416 -23.55 -3.21 -9.79
N ASP A 417 -23.81 -2.84 -11.04
CA ASP A 417 -22.77 -2.40 -11.98
C ASP A 417 -22.06 -1.14 -11.47
N ALA A 418 -22.78 -0.24 -10.80
CA ALA A 418 -22.21 0.96 -10.19
C ALA A 418 -21.25 0.63 -9.03
N TYR A 419 -21.59 -0.31 -8.15
CA TYR A 419 -20.73 -0.76 -7.05
C TYR A 419 -19.50 -1.54 -7.55
N VAL A 420 -19.62 -2.33 -8.63
CA VAL A 420 -18.48 -2.96 -9.32
C VAL A 420 -17.53 -1.90 -9.89
N ALA A 421 -18.08 -0.87 -10.53
CA ALA A 421 -17.29 0.24 -11.07
C ALA A 421 -16.59 1.02 -9.96
N ASP A 422 -17.24 1.24 -8.82
CA ASP A 422 -16.63 1.89 -7.66
C ASP A 422 -15.52 1.05 -7.04
N PHE A 423 -15.72 -0.26 -6.88
CA PHE A 423 -14.67 -1.17 -6.40
C PHE A 423 -13.45 -1.16 -7.32
N THR A 424 -13.70 -1.15 -8.64
CA THR A 424 -12.63 -1.04 -9.64
C THR A 424 -11.85 0.26 -9.49
N ALA A 425 -12.53 1.38 -9.23
CA ALA A 425 -11.88 2.68 -8.99
C ALA A 425 -11.05 2.67 -7.68
N ILE A 426 -11.56 2.06 -6.61
CA ILE A 426 -10.83 1.87 -5.34
C ILE A 426 -9.56 1.04 -5.57
N ARG A 427 -9.67 -0.09 -6.30
CA ARG A 427 -8.53 -0.93 -6.65
C ARG A 427 -7.48 -0.15 -7.46
N GLN A 428 -7.92 0.60 -8.47
CA GLN A 428 -7.03 1.43 -9.28
C GLN A 428 -6.32 2.48 -8.43
N ALA A 429 -7.03 3.12 -7.50
CA ALA A 429 -6.48 4.10 -6.58
C ALA A 429 -5.38 3.54 -5.67
N ALA A 430 -5.45 2.27 -5.25
CA ALA A 430 -4.37 1.62 -4.49
C ALA A 430 -3.10 1.41 -5.33
N VAL A 431 -3.24 1.34 -6.66
CA VAL A 431 -2.15 1.05 -7.60
C VAL A 431 -1.53 2.33 -8.16
N VAL A 432 -2.36 3.28 -8.60
CA VAL A 432 -1.98 4.52 -9.29
C VAL A 432 -1.80 5.64 -8.26
N ILE A 433 -0.58 5.77 -7.74
CA ILE A 433 -0.21 6.85 -6.80
C ILE A 433 -0.21 8.18 -7.58
N ALA A 434 -0.89 9.21 -7.07
CA ALA A 434 -0.96 10.54 -7.69
C ALA A 434 -1.38 10.50 -9.19
N PRO A 435 -2.60 10.04 -9.51
CA PRO A 435 -3.02 9.68 -10.86
C PRO A 435 -2.98 10.82 -11.89
N ASN A 436 -3.11 12.09 -11.50
CA ASN A 436 -2.94 13.21 -12.45
C ASN A 436 -1.48 13.50 -12.78
N ARG A 437 -0.56 13.02 -11.95
CA ARG A 437 0.88 13.18 -12.12
C ARG A 437 1.53 11.96 -12.74
N TYR A 438 1.05 10.77 -12.39
CA TYR A 438 1.54 9.49 -12.91
C TYR A 438 0.38 8.65 -13.47
N PRO A 439 -0.28 9.10 -14.55
CA PRO A 439 -1.43 8.39 -15.13
C PRO A 439 -1.05 7.00 -15.65
N ASP A 440 0.22 6.80 -16.01
CA ASP A 440 0.75 5.54 -16.51
C ASP A 440 1.30 4.63 -15.38
N ALA A 441 1.13 5.02 -14.11
CA ALA A 441 1.63 4.25 -12.98
C ALA A 441 0.97 2.87 -12.91
N THR A 442 1.77 1.82 -12.81
CA THR A 442 1.27 0.44 -12.76
C THR A 442 1.92 -0.39 -11.65
N PHE A 443 1.28 -1.50 -11.35
CA PHE A 443 1.74 -2.52 -10.41
C PHE A 443 1.46 -3.90 -10.98
N ALA A 444 2.45 -4.79 -10.92
CA ALA A 444 2.27 -6.18 -11.37
C ALA A 444 3.24 -7.13 -10.66
N THR A 445 2.99 -8.43 -10.79
CA THR A 445 4.01 -9.46 -10.54
C THR A 445 5.01 -9.44 -11.69
N ALA A 446 6.29 -9.26 -11.36
CA ALA A 446 7.37 -9.10 -12.32
C ALA A 446 7.83 -10.44 -12.91
N ASN A 447 7.85 -11.51 -12.11
CA ASN A 447 8.26 -12.85 -12.53
C ASN A 447 7.09 -13.70 -13.05
N ALA A 448 7.40 -14.81 -13.73
CA ALA A 448 6.45 -15.80 -14.23
C ALA A 448 6.47 -17.12 -13.42
N VAL A 449 7.24 -17.18 -12.34
CA VAL A 449 7.33 -18.36 -11.46
C VAL A 449 6.44 -18.16 -10.26
N ASP A 450 5.46 -19.04 -10.08
CA ASP A 450 4.47 -18.89 -9.01
C ASP A 450 4.76 -19.81 -7.80
N THR A 451 5.93 -20.46 -7.75
CA THR A 451 6.32 -21.39 -6.69
C THR A 451 7.69 -21.10 -6.10
N GLY A 452 7.81 -21.21 -4.77
CA GLY A 452 9.07 -20.97 -4.06
C GLY A 452 9.38 -19.49 -3.92
N ASP A 453 10.61 -19.18 -3.51
CA ASP A 453 11.08 -17.82 -3.28
C ASP A 453 11.78 -17.23 -4.49
N GLN A 454 11.51 -15.95 -4.72
CA GLN A 454 12.26 -15.07 -5.60
C GLN A 454 12.92 -13.99 -4.75
N PHE A 455 14.22 -13.78 -4.95
CA PHE A 455 15.02 -12.93 -4.06
C PHE A 455 16.23 -12.34 -4.76
N ALA A 456 16.85 -11.35 -4.08
CA ALA A 456 18.00 -10.59 -4.58
C ALA A 456 17.78 -10.09 -6.03
N PRO A 457 16.73 -9.29 -6.27
CA PRO A 457 16.52 -8.70 -7.59
C PRO A 457 17.58 -7.63 -7.87
N ALA A 458 17.86 -7.41 -9.15
CA ALA A 458 18.61 -6.28 -9.68
C ALA A 458 17.92 -5.78 -10.95
N VAL A 459 17.93 -4.46 -11.20
CA VAL A 459 17.21 -3.85 -12.33
C VAL A 459 18.08 -2.86 -13.08
N ALA A 460 18.00 -2.91 -14.40
CA ALA A 460 18.54 -1.87 -15.28
C ALA A 460 17.51 -1.45 -16.32
N ALA A 461 17.57 -0.18 -16.75
CA ALA A 461 16.62 0.37 -17.70
C ALA A 461 17.28 1.31 -18.72
N TYR A 462 16.64 1.47 -19.87
CA TYR A 462 17.01 2.42 -20.92
C TYR A 462 15.77 2.83 -21.73
N GLN A 463 15.86 3.94 -22.44
CA GLN A 463 14.88 4.32 -23.45
C GLN A 463 15.37 3.84 -24.82
N ASP A 464 14.53 3.09 -25.53
CA ASP A 464 14.88 2.63 -26.87
C ASP A 464 14.70 3.72 -27.95
N ALA A 465 15.07 3.38 -29.19
CA ALA A 465 14.98 4.31 -30.32
C ALA A 465 13.54 4.76 -30.64
N ASP A 466 12.53 4.00 -30.22
CA ASP A 466 11.11 4.33 -30.38
C ASP A 466 10.59 5.19 -29.20
N GLY A 467 11.47 5.57 -28.27
CA GLY A 467 11.13 6.38 -27.10
C GLY A 467 10.45 5.58 -25.97
N ARG A 468 10.41 4.25 -26.07
CA ARG A 468 9.75 3.40 -25.07
C ARG A 468 10.70 3.04 -23.94
N HIS A 469 10.15 2.93 -22.73
CA HIS A 469 10.91 2.48 -21.58
C HIS A 469 11.14 0.97 -21.69
N ARG A 470 12.38 0.57 -21.50
CA ARG A 470 12.81 -0.83 -21.49
C ARG A 470 13.51 -1.08 -20.17
N SER A 471 13.12 -2.15 -19.50
CA SER A 471 13.80 -2.56 -18.27
C SER A 471 14.00 -4.07 -18.25
N VAL A 472 15.00 -4.49 -17.49
CA VAL A 472 15.28 -5.90 -17.20
C VAL A 472 15.42 -6.08 -15.71
N ALA A 473 14.96 -7.23 -15.19
CA ALA A 473 15.11 -7.60 -13.81
C ALA A 473 15.78 -8.98 -13.73
N ALA A 474 17.00 -9.04 -13.19
CA ALA A 474 17.65 -10.30 -12.86
C ALA A 474 17.34 -10.68 -11.41
N TYR A 475 17.16 -11.96 -11.11
CA TYR A 475 16.85 -12.42 -9.76
C TYR A 475 17.19 -13.90 -9.55
N ALA A 476 17.36 -14.28 -8.29
CA ALA A 476 17.51 -15.67 -7.90
C ALA A 476 16.14 -16.29 -7.58
N SER A 477 15.95 -17.56 -7.96
CA SER A 477 14.70 -18.31 -7.77
C SER A 477 15.00 -19.67 -7.13
N GLY A 478 14.34 -20.02 -6.03
CA GLY A 478 14.56 -21.27 -5.31
C GLY A 478 13.95 -21.25 -3.90
N SER A 479 14.57 -21.92 -2.93
CA SER A 479 14.06 -22.03 -1.55
C SER A 479 14.81 -21.16 -0.54
N ARG A 480 15.57 -20.15 -1.03
CA ARG A 480 16.60 -19.40 -0.27
C ARG A 480 17.62 -20.31 0.45
N SER A 481 17.65 -21.60 0.12
CA SER A 481 18.52 -22.59 0.74
C SER A 481 19.92 -22.53 0.15
N THR A 482 20.89 -23.22 0.74
CA THR A 482 22.26 -23.32 0.18
C THR A 482 22.33 -24.10 -1.13
N LEU A 483 21.21 -24.62 -1.64
CA LEU A 483 21.18 -25.53 -2.79
C LEU A 483 20.08 -25.13 -3.78
N ASN A 484 20.35 -25.40 -5.04
CA ASN A 484 19.42 -25.41 -6.18
C ASN A 484 18.69 -24.08 -6.46
N ASN A 485 19.28 -22.93 -6.13
CA ASN A 485 18.75 -21.64 -6.58
C ASN A 485 19.27 -21.32 -7.99
N GLU A 486 18.37 -20.96 -8.90
CA GLU A 486 18.67 -20.57 -10.28
C GLU A 486 18.68 -19.05 -10.47
N ILE A 487 19.32 -18.57 -11.56
CA ILE A 487 19.28 -17.15 -11.96
C ILE A 487 18.35 -16.98 -13.15
N ARG A 488 17.48 -15.98 -13.08
CA ARG A 488 16.47 -15.66 -14.10
C ARG A 488 16.57 -14.21 -14.53
N LEU A 489 16.02 -13.89 -15.70
CA LEU A 489 15.97 -12.56 -16.29
C LEU A 489 14.59 -12.28 -16.88
N GLY A 490 13.86 -11.35 -16.25
CA GLY A 490 12.66 -10.74 -16.80
C GLY A 490 12.99 -9.58 -17.73
N ARG A 491 12.27 -9.44 -18.84
CA ARG A 491 12.33 -8.27 -19.74
C ARG A 491 10.98 -7.57 -19.77
N PHE A 492 11.01 -6.25 -19.70
CA PHE A 492 9.82 -5.41 -19.60
C PHE A 492 9.87 -4.27 -20.61
N VAL A 493 8.68 -3.90 -21.04
CA VAL A 493 8.42 -2.89 -22.06
C VAL A 493 7.27 -2.05 -21.51
N ASP A 494 7.56 -0.82 -21.12
CA ASP A 494 6.63 0.08 -20.41
C ASP A 494 5.93 -0.63 -19.23
N GLY A 495 6.72 -1.30 -18.38
CA GLY A 495 6.24 -2.07 -17.22
C GLY A 495 5.60 -3.43 -17.54
N VAL A 496 5.33 -3.74 -18.82
CA VAL A 496 4.71 -5.00 -19.23
C VAL A 496 5.77 -6.05 -19.51
N ARG A 497 5.71 -7.19 -18.80
CA ARG A 497 6.61 -8.33 -19.00
C ARG A 497 6.46 -8.90 -20.41
N GLN A 498 7.58 -9.00 -21.13
CA GLN A 498 7.68 -9.63 -22.45
C GLN A 498 8.19 -11.06 -22.36
N SER A 499 9.17 -11.31 -21.48
CA SER A 499 9.78 -12.61 -21.30
C SER A 499 10.32 -12.77 -19.88
N ASP A 500 10.45 -14.01 -19.42
CA ASP A 500 11.16 -14.40 -18.20
C ASP A 500 11.91 -15.70 -18.52
N VAL A 501 13.24 -15.63 -18.56
CA VAL A 501 14.10 -16.73 -19.01
C VAL A 501 15.08 -17.14 -17.93
N VAL A 502 15.39 -18.44 -17.88
CA VAL A 502 16.39 -19.00 -16.97
C VAL A 502 17.80 -18.75 -17.56
N VAL A 503 18.56 -17.86 -16.91
CA VAL A 503 19.93 -17.51 -17.32
C VAL A 503 20.91 -18.60 -16.91
N ARG A 504 20.73 -19.18 -15.73
CA ARG A 504 21.61 -20.20 -15.17
C ARG A 504 20.85 -21.15 -14.25
N THR A 505 20.90 -22.45 -14.55
CA THR A 505 20.30 -23.53 -13.74
C THR A 505 21.09 -24.82 -13.93
N GLY A 506 21.01 -25.73 -12.96
CA GLY A 506 21.71 -27.01 -12.96
C GLY A 506 23.23 -26.89 -12.80
N GLY A 507 23.86 -27.85 -12.12
CA GLY A 507 25.31 -27.88 -11.91
C GLY A 507 25.90 -29.27 -12.15
N SER A 508 27.20 -29.41 -11.91
CA SER A 508 27.90 -30.70 -12.04
C SER A 508 27.69 -31.62 -10.83
N SER A 509 27.10 -31.12 -9.75
CA SER A 509 26.67 -31.89 -8.58
C SER A 509 25.16 -31.75 -8.36
N THR A 510 24.60 -32.40 -7.34
CA THR A 510 23.21 -32.20 -6.89
C THR A 510 23.07 -31.09 -5.85
N ALA A 511 24.19 -30.46 -5.48
CA ALA A 511 24.30 -29.47 -4.42
C ALA A 511 24.65 -28.08 -4.97
N TRP A 512 24.47 -27.86 -6.28
CA TRP A 512 24.81 -26.61 -6.95
C TRP A 512 23.97 -25.45 -6.45
N ASN A 513 24.46 -24.22 -6.58
CA ASN A 513 23.74 -23.04 -6.13
C ASN A 513 24.17 -21.75 -6.83
N TYR A 514 23.22 -20.89 -7.21
CA TYR A 514 23.48 -19.60 -7.85
C TYR A 514 22.76 -18.47 -7.10
N ARG A 515 23.44 -17.36 -6.82
CA ARG A 515 22.90 -16.29 -5.96
C ARG A 515 23.37 -14.89 -6.36
N THR A 516 22.74 -13.88 -5.74
CA THR A 516 23.10 -12.45 -5.79
C THR A 516 23.39 -11.99 -7.23
N PRO A 517 22.42 -12.13 -8.15
CA PRO A 517 22.64 -11.66 -9.49
C PRO A 517 22.62 -10.13 -9.55
N ASP A 518 23.36 -9.58 -10.49
CA ASP A 518 23.25 -8.18 -10.90
C ASP A 518 23.16 -8.08 -12.42
N VAL A 519 22.59 -6.98 -12.94
CA VAL A 519 22.33 -6.81 -14.38
C VAL A 519 22.56 -5.39 -14.85
N GLY A 520 23.26 -5.26 -15.98
CA GLY A 520 23.29 -4.04 -16.78
C GLY A 520 22.69 -4.28 -18.17
N ILE A 521 22.24 -3.21 -18.82
CA ILE A 521 21.66 -3.28 -20.18
C ILE A 521 22.22 -2.19 -21.08
N THR A 522 22.46 -2.54 -22.35
CA THR A 522 22.86 -1.58 -23.38
C THR A 522 21.66 -0.82 -23.93
N SER A 523 21.92 0.29 -24.64
CA SER A 523 20.89 1.02 -25.39
C SER A 523 20.27 0.24 -26.56
N THR A 524 20.80 -0.94 -26.88
CA THR A 524 20.24 -1.86 -27.88
C THR A 524 19.45 -3.01 -27.26
N GLY A 525 19.37 -3.06 -25.93
CA GLY A 525 18.64 -4.09 -25.18
C GLY A 525 19.43 -5.36 -24.86
N ASP A 526 20.73 -5.39 -25.13
CA ASP A 526 21.59 -6.51 -24.72
C ASP A 526 21.88 -6.40 -23.23
N ALA A 527 21.43 -7.40 -22.46
CA ALA A 527 21.67 -7.46 -21.02
C ALA A 527 22.95 -8.25 -20.74
N VAL A 528 23.70 -7.86 -19.70
CA VAL A 528 24.77 -8.66 -19.10
C VAL A 528 24.35 -8.97 -17.68
N VAL A 529 24.19 -10.26 -17.37
CA VAL A 529 23.83 -10.73 -16.04
C VAL A 529 25.08 -11.33 -15.40
N VAL A 530 25.41 -10.93 -14.18
CA VAL A 530 26.47 -11.51 -13.35
C VAL A 530 25.88 -12.21 -12.13
N TRP A 531 26.56 -13.21 -11.59
CA TRP A 531 26.10 -13.92 -10.38
C TRP A 531 27.24 -14.66 -9.67
N ALA A 532 27.02 -15.00 -8.40
CA ALA A 532 27.87 -15.90 -7.62
C ALA A 532 27.48 -17.36 -7.93
N ASP A 533 28.46 -18.17 -8.36
CA ASP A 533 28.29 -19.50 -8.94
C ASP A 533 28.98 -20.58 -8.11
N ASP A 534 28.19 -21.45 -7.49
CA ASP A 534 28.62 -22.71 -6.89
C ASP A 534 28.08 -23.88 -7.73
N GLY A 535 28.42 -23.91 -9.02
CA GLY A 535 27.94 -24.95 -9.94
C GLY A 535 28.46 -26.36 -9.62
N ASN A 536 29.52 -26.48 -8.81
CA ASN A 536 30.07 -27.77 -8.38
C ASN A 536 29.53 -28.21 -7.00
N GLY A 537 28.83 -27.35 -6.26
CA GLY A 537 28.23 -27.63 -4.95
C GLY A 537 29.26 -27.87 -3.85
N ASN A 538 30.42 -27.23 -3.92
CA ASN A 538 31.46 -27.35 -2.90
C ASN A 538 31.37 -26.24 -1.82
N GLY A 539 30.43 -25.30 -1.96
CA GLY A 539 30.21 -24.19 -1.04
C GLY A 539 31.14 -22.99 -1.23
N GLY A 540 32.05 -23.02 -2.22
CA GLY A 540 32.88 -21.90 -2.64
C GLY A 540 32.33 -21.29 -3.93
N TYR A 541 32.10 -19.99 -3.94
CA TYR A 541 31.48 -19.32 -5.08
C TYR A 541 32.53 -18.68 -6.00
N GLU A 542 32.23 -18.72 -7.29
CA GLU A 542 32.98 -18.07 -8.36
C GLU A 542 32.10 -17.00 -9.02
N ILE A 543 32.67 -15.95 -9.60
CA ILE A 543 31.87 -14.96 -10.33
C ILE A 543 31.77 -15.35 -11.81
N ARG A 544 30.53 -15.41 -12.30
CA ARG A 544 30.22 -15.66 -13.70
C ARG A 544 29.41 -14.52 -14.30
N ALA A 545 29.48 -14.41 -15.62
CA ALA A 545 28.68 -13.46 -16.39
C ALA A 545 28.07 -14.13 -17.62
N ARG A 546 26.96 -13.60 -18.12
CA ARG A 546 26.36 -14.03 -19.40
C ARG A 546 25.64 -12.89 -20.07
N ARG A 547 25.94 -12.68 -21.35
CA ARG A 547 25.19 -11.76 -22.20
C ARG A 547 23.91 -12.42 -22.70
N VAL A 548 22.79 -11.72 -22.58
CA VAL A 548 21.49 -12.10 -23.14
C VAL A 548 21.06 -10.99 -24.10
N ARG A 549 20.99 -11.31 -25.39
CA ARG A 549 20.61 -10.33 -26.42
C ARG A 549 19.16 -9.89 -26.28
N ALA A 550 18.81 -8.78 -26.92
CA ALA A 550 17.46 -8.25 -26.89
C ALA A 550 16.39 -9.24 -27.39
N ASP A 551 16.75 -10.11 -28.33
CA ASP A 551 15.90 -11.19 -28.86
C ASP A 551 15.82 -12.45 -27.96
N GLY A 552 16.50 -12.43 -26.80
CA GLY A 552 16.59 -13.55 -25.88
C GLY A 552 17.73 -14.53 -26.17
N THR A 553 18.49 -14.34 -27.25
CA THR A 553 19.64 -15.20 -27.56
C THR A 553 20.69 -15.08 -26.46
N MET A 554 21.08 -16.23 -25.89
CA MET A 554 22.05 -16.26 -24.80
C MET A 554 23.46 -16.59 -25.29
N GLY A 555 24.43 -15.77 -24.90
CA GLY A 555 25.85 -16.04 -25.10
C GLY A 555 26.40 -17.16 -24.20
N PRO A 556 27.70 -17.45 -24.28
CA PRO A 556 28.35 -18.39 -23.37
C PRO A 556 28.38 -17.82 -21.93
N VAL A 557 28.49 -18.72 -20.95
CA VAL A 557 28.82 -18.32 -19.57
C VAL A 557 30.31 -18.00 -19.49
N LEU A 558 30.62 -16.81 -19.02
CA LEU A 558 31.96 -16.27 -18.88
C LEU A 558 32.46 -16.45 -17.45
N ASN A 559 33.76 -16.68 -17.30
CA ASN A 559 34.43 -16.63 -16.01
C ASN A 559 34.85 -15.19 -15.76
N VAL A 560 34.54 -14.61 -14.60
CA VAL A 560 34.86 -13.21 -14.26
C VAL A 560 36.09 -13.10 -13.37
N ASN A 561 36.15 -13.83 -12.27
CA ASN A 561 37.38 -13.96 -11.50
C ASN A 561 38.37 -14.87 -12.23
N SER A 562 39.66 -14.60 -12.07
CA SER A 562 40.77 -15.38 -12.63
C SER A 562 41.46 -16.25 -11.58
N GLN A 563 41.29 -15.90 -10.30
CA GLN A 563 41.71 -16.67 -9.14
C GLN A 563 40.47 -17.24 -8.44
N ALA A 564 40.49 -18.55 -8.17
CA ALA A 564 39.42 -19.30 -7.51
C ALA A 564 39.75 -19.60 -6.04
N ASP A 565 40.69 -18.87 -5.45
CA ASP A 565 41.02 -19.03 -4.03
C ASP A 565 39.97 -18.35 -3.17
N GLY A 566 39.48 -19.07 -2.17
CA GLY A 566 38.47 -18.55 -1.25
C GLY A 566 37.09 -18.42 -1.87
N ASP A 567 36.32 -17.46 -1.36
CA ASP A 567 34.91 -17.26 -1.71
C ASP A 567 34.72 -15.94 -2.46
N GLN A 568 34.18 -16.02 -3.68
CA GLN A 568 33.90 -14.85 -4.52
C GLN A 568 32.39 -14.55 -4.48
N SER A 569 32.00 -13.37 -3.99
CA SER A 569 30.60 -13.05 -3.70
C SER A 569 30.26 -11.58 -3.97
N GLU A 570 28.96 -11.25 -3.94
CA GLU A 570 28.42 -9.89 -4.12
C GLU A 570 28.92 -9.21 -5.42
N PRO A 571 28.70 -9.82 -6.60
CA PRO A 571 29.12 -9.20 -7.86
C PRO A 571 28.20 -8.03 -8.22
N SER A 572 28.77 -6.96 -8.77
CA SER A 572 28.06 -5.83 -9.36
C SER A 572 28.62 -5.51 -10.76
N VAL A 573 27.75 -5.16 -11.71
CA VAL A 573 28.05 -4.99 -13.13
C VAL A 573 27.56 -3.66 -13.68
N ALA A 574 28.44 -2.97 -14.42
CA ALA A 574 28.08 -1.79 -15.19
C ALA A 574 28.30 -2.04 -16.69
N VAL A 575 27.29 -1.74 -17.51
CA VAL A 575 27.32 -1.92 -18.97
C VAL A 575 27.32 -0.56 -19.65
N LEU A 576 28.26 -0.35 -20.58
CA LEU A 576 28.41 0.89 -21.31
C LEU A 576 27.53 0.91 -22.57
N PRO A 577 27.21 2.11 -23.11
CA PRO A 577 26.47 2.24 -24.37
C PRO A 577 27.12 1.54 -25.58
N ASP A 578 28.44 1.33 -25.55
CA ASP A 578 29.20 0.63 -26.59
C ASP A 578 29.29 -0.90 -26.37
N SER A 579 28.47 -1.44 -25.47
CA SER A 579 28.38 -2.86 -25.11
C SER A 579 29.56 -3.46 -24.34
N ARG A 580 30.60 -2.66 -24.03
CA ARG A 580 31.60 -3.04 -23.03
C ARG A 580 30.96 -3.12 -21.66
N PHE A 581 31.56 -3.88 -20.76
CA PHE A 581 31.07 -3.96 -19.38
C PHE A 581 32.22 -4.18 -18.40
N ALA A 582 31.98 -3.84 -17.14
CA ALA A 582 32.88 -4.05 -16.03
C ALA A 582 32.15 -4.74 -14.88
N VAL A 583 32.89 -5.51 -14.09
CA VAL A 583 32.37 -6.25 -12.95
C VAL A 583 33.28 -6.02 -11.75
N THR A 584 32.68 -5.73 -10.60
CA THR A 584 33.33 -5.70 -9.29
C THR A 584 32.79 -6.82 -8.41
N TRP A 585 33.57 -7.32 -7.45
CA TRP A 585 33.09 -8.33 -6.50
C TRP A 585 33.95 -8.38 -5.24
N GLN A 586 33.41 -8.99 -4.19
CA GLN A 586 34.14 -9.30 -2.97
C GLN A 586 34.90 -10.63 -3.12
N ASP A 587 36.21 -10.58 -2.84
CA ASP A 587 37.09 -11.74 -2.77
C ASP A 587 37.48 -12.02 -1.32
N ARG A 588 37.04 -13.17 -0.77
CA ARG A 588 37.42 -13.67 0.56
C ARG A 588 38.44 -14.79 0.41
N SER A 589 39.67 -14.44 0.06
CA SER A 589 40.81 -15.37 -0.06
C SER A 589 41.01 -16.20 1.21
N THR A 590 41.37 -17.49 1.04
CA THR A 590 41.74 -18.35 2.19
C THR A 590 43.14 -18.07 2.74
N ALA A 591 43.97 -17.37 1.96
CA ALA A 591 45.37 -17.11 2.25
C ALA A 591 45.66 -15.67 2.73
N GLY A 592 44.65 -14.79 2.82
CA GLY A 592 44.86 -13.38 3.14
C GLY A 592 43.59 -12.63 3.59
N ALA A 593 43.73 -11.31 3.76
CA ALA A 593 42.58 -10.44 4.01
C ALA A 593 41.67 -10.38 2.77
N SER A 594 40.37 -10.12 2.98
CA SER A 594 39.44 -9.91 1.85
C SER A 594 39.88 -8.73 0.97
N SER A 595 39.40 -8.69 -0.27
CA SER A 595 39.66 -7.57 -1.18
C SER A 595 38.45 -7.28 -2.07
N ILE A 596 38.40 -6.09 -2.67
CA ILE A 596 37.45 -5.77 -3.73
C ILE A 596 38.19 -5.90 -5.06
N ARG A 597 37.63 -6.69 -5.96
CA ARG A 597 38.25 -7.04 -7.24
C ARG A 597 37.50 -6.41 -8.40
N TYR A 598 38.19 -6.24 -9.52
CA TYR A 598 37.66 -5.63 -10.72
C TYR A 598 38.14 -6.35 -11.98
N ALA A 599 37.24 -6.52 -12.95
CA ALA A 599 37.55 -6.96 -14.30
C ALA A 599 36.64 -6.27 -15.33
N SER A 600 37.12 -6.06 -16.55
CA SER A 600 36.34 -5.48 -17.63
C SER A 600 36.42 -6.30 -18.92
N PHE A 601 35.44 -6.09 -19.79
CA PHE A 601 35.18 -6.92 -20.95
C PHE A 601 34.76 -6.06 -22.15
N SER A 602 35.19 -6.49 -23.32
CA SER A 602 34.83 -5.90 -24.60
C SER A 602 33.36 -6.15 -24.95
N ALA A 603 32.89 -5.47 -26.00
CA ALA A 603 31.56 -5.69 -26.59
C ALA A 603 31.33 -7.12 -27.09
N THR A 604 32.40 -7.88 -27.34
CA THR A 604 32.38 -9.27 -27.79
C THR A 604 32.84 -10.23 -26.70
N ASP A 605 32.67 -9.84 -25.44
CA ASP A 605 32.88 -10.68 -24.25
C ASP A 605 34.32 -11.16 -24.04
N SER A 606 35.28 -10.60 -24.79
CA SER A 606 36.71 -10.81 -24.54
C SER A 606 37.16 -9.92 -23.39
N ARG A 607 37.88 -10.49 -22.41
CA ARG A 607 38.46 -9.74 -21.29
C ARG A 607 39.34 -8.60 -21.80
N LEU A 608 39.20 -7.43 -21.20
CA LEU A 608 40.12 -6.32 -21.37
C LEU A 608 41.18 -6.47 -20.28
N SER A 609 42.45 -6.34 -20.65
CA SER A 609 43.57 -6.59 -19.74
C SER A 609 43.71 -5.42 -18.77
N PRO A 610 43.72 -5.60 -17.44
CA PRO A 610 44.30 -4.60 -16.56
C PRO A 610 45.83 -4.68 -16.62
N VAL A 611 46.49 -3.52 -16.50
CA VAL A 611 47.91 -3.30 -16.86
C VAL A 611 48.91 -3.82 -15.79
N ALA A 612 48.46 -4.37 -14.66
CA ALA A 612 49.39 -4.92 -13.65
C ALA A 612 48.80 -6.10 -12.86
N GLY A 613 49.30 -7.32 -13.11
CA GLY A 613 49.18 -8.44 -12.16
C GLY A 613 48.24 -9.61 -12.52
N GLY A 614 47.46 -9.54 -13.59
CA GLY A 614 46.56 -10.64 -13.97
C GLY A 614 45.37 -10.19 -14.81
N TYR A 615 44.35 -11.06 -14.93
CA TYR A 615 43.10 -10.77 -15.67
C TYR A 615 42.02 -10.09 -14.81
N ASP A 616 42.30 -9.89 -13.52
CA ASP A 616 41.57 -9.06 -12.56
C ASP A 616 42.57 -8.33 -11.65
N VAL A 617 42.12 -7.26 -11.00
CA VAL A 617 42.97 -6.43 -10.12
C VAL A 617 42.23 -6.02 -8.85
N PRO A 618 42.94 -5.79 -7.73
CA PRO A 618 42.33 -5.19 -6.55
C PRO A 618 42.04 -3.70 -6.78
N VAL A 619 40.88 -3.23 -6.31
CA VAL A 619 40.48 -1.81 -6.37
C VAL A 619 41.26 -0.98 -5.34
N GLN A 620 41.62 -1.61 -4.22
CA GLN A 620 42.32 -1.01 -3.09
C GLN A 620 43.58 -1.79 -2.70
N ALA A 621 44.48 -1.13 -1.96
CA ALA A 621 45.60 -1.83 -1.32
C ALA A 621 45.07 -2.69 -0.16
N VAL A 622 45.49 -3.97 -0.13
CA VAL A 622 45.09 -4.92 0.92
C VAL A 622 46.07 -4.80 2.10
N ILE A 623 45.66 -4.07 3.14
CA ILE A 623 46.53 -3.69 4.28
C ILE A 623 46.17 -4.39 5.60
N GLY A 624 45.29 -5.40 5.55
CA GLY A 624 44.61 -5.98 6.73
C GLY A 624 43.14 -5.54 6.80
N GLY A 625 42.31 -6.25 7.55
CA GLY A 625 40.88 -5.92 7.73
C GLY A 625 39.91 -6.60 6.76
N THR A 626 38.65 -6.15 6.79
CA THR A 626 37.54 -6.70 5.99
C THR A 626 37.02 -5.68 4.99
N TYR A 627 36.80 -6.10 3.74
CA TYR A 627 36.20 -5.31 2.66
C TYR A 627 35.07 -6.11 2.03
N ARG A 628 33.88 -5.52 1.88
CA ARG A 628 32.68 -6.26 1.44
C ARG A 628 31.64 -5.40 0.73
N LYS A 629 30.67 -6.07 0.11
CA LYS A 629 29.52 -5.50 -0.60
C LYS A 629 29.90 -4.34 -1.53
N PRO A 630 30.77 -4.57 -2.53
CA PRO A 630 31.11 -3.52 -3.47
C PRO A 630 29.95 -3.26 -4.42
N ASP A 631 29.82 -2.02 -4.87
CA ASP A 631 28.93 -1.65 -5.96
C ASP A 631 29.65 -0.77 -6.99
N LEU A 632 29.24 -0.88 -8.26
CA LEU A 632 29.95 -0.35 -9.42
C LEU A 632 29.02 0.45 -10.34
N ALA A 633 29.45 1.66 -10.67
CA ALA A 633 28.92 2.41 -11.81
C ALA A 633 30.03 2.78 -12.80
N VAL A 634 29.69 2.95 -14.07
CA VAL A 634 30.63 3.44 -15.10
C VAL A 634 29.97 4.54 -15.91
N ASP A 635 30.66 5.67 -16.08
CA ASP A 635 30.17 6.77 -16.91
C ASP A 635 30.39 6.51 -18.42
N ALA A 636 29.89 7.41 -19.27
CA ALA A 636 30.02 7.28 -20.73
C ALA A 636 31.47 7.43 -21.23
N ALA A 637 32.37 8.00 -20.43
CA ALA A 637 33.80 8.13 -20.75
C ALA A 637 34.60 6.86 -20.36
N GLY A 638 33.98 5.92 -19.64
CA GLY A 638 34.66 4.72 -19.13
C GLY A 638 35.36 4.94 -17.79
N THR A 639 34.97 5.98 -17.03
CA THR A 639 35.38 6.14 -15.63
C THR A 639 34.56 5.18 -14.78
N ALA A 640 35.22 4.22 -14.16
CA ALA A 640 34.61 3.32 -13.18
C ALA A 640 34.59 3.97 -11.79
N VAL A 641 33.51 3.79 -11.06
CA VAL A 641 33.35 4.21 -9.67
C VAL A 641 32.96 2.98 -8.87
N VAL A 642 33.77 2.62 -7.88
CA VAL A 642 33.49 1.49 -6.98
C VAL A 642 33.38 2.02 -5.56
N ALA A 643 32.26 1.73 -4.88
CA ALA A 643 32.12 1.96 -3.44
C ALA A 643 32.03 0.63 -2.69
N TRP A 644 32.51 0.58 -1.44
CA TRP A 644 32.51 -0.65 -0.63
C TRP A 644 32.44 -0.35 0.87
N GLU A 645 32.07 -1.37 1.64
CA GLU A 645 32.20 -1.37 3.09
C GLU A 645 33.63 -1.71 3.50
N ASP A 646 34.22 -0.86 4.34
CA ASP A 646 35.63 -0.84 4.69
C ASP A 646 35.81 -0.91 6.21
N ASP A 647 36.46 -1.98 6.67
CA ASP A 647 36.93 -2.20 8.04
C ASP A 647 38.44 -2.47 7.99
N ALA A 648 39.18 -1.57 7.33
CA ALA A 648 40.62 -1.71 7.10
C ALA A 648 41.44 -1.71 8.40
N ASP A 649 40.90 -1.13 9.48
CA ASP A 649 41.52 -1.13 10.81
C ASP A 649 41.12 -2.35 11.66
N GLY A 650 40.17 -3.17 11.20
CA GLY A 650 39.79 -4.44 11.81
C GLY A 650 39.09 -4.28 13.17
N ASN A 651 38.40 -3.16 13.37
CA ASN A 651 37.71 -2.86 14.62
C ASN A 651 36.27 -3.42 14.65
N GLY A 652 35.76 -3.93 13.52
CA GLY A 652 34.42 -4.51 13.36
C GLY A 652 33.32 -3.49 12.98
N GLY A 653 33.67 -2.21 12.91
CA GLY A 653 32.88 -1.12 12.37
C GLY A 653 33.29 -0.79 10.94
N TYR A 654 32.31 -0.74 10.05
CA TYR A 654 32.48 -0.48 8.63
C TYR A 654 32.20 0.98 8.32
N SER A 655 33.05 1.54 7.48
CA SER A 655 32.89 2.82 6.81
C SER A 655 32.64 2.62 5.32
N ILE A 656 32.01 3.60 4.66
CA ILE A 656 31.92 3.58 3.20
C ILE A 656 33.11 4.32 2.57
N ARG A 657 33.83 3.60 1.70
CA ARG A 657 34.90 4.13 0.87
C ARG A 657 34.52 4.03 -0.60
N ALA A 658 35.17 4.86 -1.42
CA ALA A 658 35.03 4.77 -2.86
C ALA A 658 36.36 5.06 -3.57
N ALA A 659 36.50 4.55 -4.78
CA ALA A 659 37.60 4.85 -5.70
C ALA A 659 37.06 5.06 -7.12
N THR A 660 37.71 5.97 -7.84
CA THR A 660 37.47 6.15 -9.28
C THR A 660 38.62 5.54 -10.06
N GLY A 661 38.33 4.95 -11.20
CA GLY A 661 39.31 4.29 -12.05
C GLY A 661 38.93 4.30 -13.51
N THR A 662 39.73 3.62 -14.31
CA THR A 662 39.49 3.45 -15.75
C THR A 662 39.02 2.02 -16.04
N LEU A 663 38.44 1.80 -17.22
CA LEU A 663 38.12 0.45 -17.69
C LEU A 663 39.34 -0.48 -17.75
N ASP A 664 40.55 0.04 -17.85
CA ASP A 664 41.78 -0.75 -17.81
C ASP A 664 42.18 -1.17 -16.37
N GLY A 665 41.28 -1.00 -15.38
CA GLY A 665 41.49 -1.41 -14.00
C GLY A 665 42.53 -0.57 -13.24
N VAL A 666 42.82 0.64 -13.72
CA VAL A 666 43.70 1.58 -13.02
C VAL A 666 42.86 2.49 -12.14
N PHE A 667 42.93 2.28 -10.82
CA PHE A 667 42.22 3.08 -9.83
C PHE A 667 43.10 4.18 -9.21
N GLY A 668 42.49 5.33 -8.95
CA GLY A 668 43.09 6.46 -8.26
C GLY A 668 43.07 6.32 -6.73
N GLY A 669 43.17 7.46 -6.04
CA GLY A 669 43.13 7.48 -4.57
C GLY A 669 41.76 7.10 -4.01
N ILE A 670 41.78 6.40 -2.88
CA ILE A 670 40.59 6.05 -2.11
C ILE A 670 40.08 7.30 -1.38
N ILE A 671 38.77 7.54 -1.45
CA ILE A 671 38.12 8.62 -0.73
C ILE A 671 37.15 8.09 0.32
N ALA A 672 36.98 8.86 1.38
CA ALA A 672 35.93 8.63 2.37
C ALA A 672 34.60 9.19 1.82
N VAL A 673 33.58 8.33 1.69
CA VAL A 673 32.26 8.78 1.24
C VAL A 673 31.60 9.64 2.33
N HIS A 674 31.88 9.35 3.59
CA HIS A 674 31.52 10.19 4.73
C HIS A 674 32.73 11.00 5.26
N THR A 675 32.50 12.21 5.76
CA THR A 675 33.52 13.05 6.42
C THR A 675 32.86 13.89 7.53
N GLY A 676 33.19 13.69 8.81
CA GLY A 676 32.60 14.45 9.94
C GLY A 676 32.49 13.64 11.25
N THR A 677 31.93 14.23 12.31
CA THR A 677 31.84 13.69 13.71
C THR A 677 30.87 12.50 13.91
N PHE A 678 30.47 11.79 12.85
CA PHE A 678 29.62 10.59 12.94
C PHE A 678 30.47 9.32 13.13
N SER A 679 31.34 9.33 14.14
CA SER A 679 32.28 8.24 14.43
C SER A 679 31.69 7.09 15.25
N ASP A 680 30.36 7.02 15.35
CA ASP A 680 29.59 6.15 16.26
C ASP A 680 28.48 5.35 15.54
N GLY A 681 28.48 5.32 14.20
CA GLY A 681 27.53 4.53 13.39
C GLY A 681 28.19 3.40 12.60
N GLN A 682 27.43 2.36 12.30
CA GLN A 682 27.82 1.27 11.40
C GLN A 682 27.29 1.57 9.99
N GLN A 683 28.18 1.84 9.03
CA GLN A 683 27.80 2.18 7.66
C GLN A 683 27.86 0.96 6.73
N LEU A 684 26.74 0.62 6.12
CA LEU A 684 26.53 -0.63 5.38
C LEU A 684 25.83 -0.39 4.03
N GLU A 685 25.94 -1.37 3.14
CA GLU A 685 25.18 -1.47 1.89
C GLU A 685 25.32 -0.22 0.99
N PRO A 686 26.55 0.11 0.57
CA PRO A 686 26.74 1.20 -0.37
C PRO A 686 26.21 0.82 -1.75
N VAL A 687 25.53 1.77 -2.38
CA VAL A 687 25.10 1.69 -3.78
C VAL A 687 25.53 2.96 -4.53
N VAL A 688 25.89 2.81 -5.79
CA VAL A 688 26.54 3.81 -6.63
C VAL A 688 25.81 3.96 -7.95
N ALA A 689 25.54 5.21 -8.35
CA ALA A 689 25.09 5.52 -9.70
C ALA A 689 25.91 6.67 -10.28
N ALA A 690 26.27 6.57 -11.55
CA ALA A 690 27.04 7.58 -12.27
C ALA A 690 26.25 8.13 -13.46
N THR A 691 26.26 9.45 -13.58
CA THR A 691 25.72 10.17 -14.74
C THR A 691 26.67 10.01 -15.93
N ALA A 692 26.15 10.16 -17.15
CA ALA A 692 26.99 10.16 -18.35
C ALA A 692 28.07 11.26 -18.34
N SER A 693 27.84 12.36 -17.62
CA SER A 693 28.78 13.48 -17.45
C SER A 693 29.86 13.26 -16.39
N GLY A 694 29.83 12.17 -15.64
CA GLY A 694 30.85 11.85 -14.62
C GLY A 694 30.56 12.36 -13.20
N THR A 695 29.40 12.98 -12.95
CA THR A 695 28.85 13.12 -11.58
C THR A 695 28.41 11.75 -11.10
N TRP A 696 28.70 11.40 -9.85
CA TRP A 696 28.30 10.12 -9.27
C TRP A 696 27.80 10.28 -7.85
N TYR A 697 26.94 9.35 -7.45
CA TYR A 697 26.26 9.32 -6.16
C TYR A 697 26.65 8.08 -5.40
N VAL A 698 26.69 8.17 -4.07
CA VAL A 698 26.70 7.01 -3.19
C VAL A 698 25.58 7.15 -2.17
N ALA A 699 24.74 6.14 -2.07
CA ALA A 699 23.79 5.98 -0.97
C ALA A 699 24.23 4.83 -0.07
N TRP A 700 23.91 4.90 1.23
CA TRP A 700 24.25 3.84 2.19
C TRP A 700 23.30 3.85 3.38
N THR A 701 23.22 2.71 4.05
CA THR A 701 22.54 2.58 5.34
C THR A 701 23.50 2.96 6.47
N ASP A 702 23.07 3.82 7.38
CA ASP A 702 23.82 4.16 8.60
C ASP A 702 23.03 3.73 9.83
N TYR A 703 23.57 2.78 10.59
CA TYR A 703 23.05 2.33 11.88
C TYR A 703 23.68 3.13 12.99
N TYR A 704 22.90 4.03 13.59
CA TYR A 704 23.40 4.95 14.59
C TYR A 704 23.22 4.38 16.01
N ASP A 705 24.32 4.09 16.71
CA ASP A 705 24.28 3.37 18.00
C ASP A 705 23.62 4.16 19.13
N GLN A 706 23.64 5.50 19.08
CA GLN A 706 22.99 6.37 20.08
C GLN A 706 21.50 6.65 19.78
N ARG A 707 20.95 6.19 18.64
CA ARG A 707 19.52 6.34 18.33
C ARG A 707 18.80 5.06 18.67
N THR A 708 17.97 5.07 19.70
CA THR A 708 17.01 3.98 19.94
C THR A 708 15.64 4.32 19.36
N GLY A 709 15.04 3.38 18.63
CA GLY A 709 13.65 3.44 18.21
C GLY A 709 12.70 3.29 19.39
N TYR A 710 11.40 3.38 19.13
CA TYR A 710 10.39 3.23 20.19
C TYR A 710 10.46 1.85 20.86
N ASP A 711 10.99 0.86 20.16
CA ASP A 711 11.27 -0.50 20.63
C ASP A 711 12.59 -0.66 21.41
N GLY A 712 13.34 0.44 21.61
CA GLY A 712 14.62 0.45 22.32
C GLY A 712 15.81 -0.07 21.49
N ARG A 713 15.66 -0.31 20.19
CA ARG A 713 16.73 -0.83 19.30
C ARG A 713 17.40 0.26 18.48
N PRO A 714 18.66 0.12 18.04
CA PRO A 714 19.33 1.06 17.14
C PRO A 714 18.47 1.39 15.90
N GLN A 715 18.35 2.69 15.57
CA GLN A 715 17.72 3.15 14.33
C GLN A 715 18.72 3.15 13.19
N SER A 716 18.22 2.89 11.97
CA SER A 716 19.00 3.01 10.73
C SER A 716 18.32 3.97 9.76
N MET A 717 19.11 4.75 9.04
CA MET A 717 18.65 5.73 8.05
C MET A 717 19.45 5.58 6.76
N ILE A 718 18.85 5.93 5.62
CA ILE A 718 19.58 6.06 4.37
C ILE A 718 20.19 7.45 4.24
N TYR A 719 21.47 7.49 3.94
CA TYR A 719 22.22 8.69 3.60
C TYR A 719 22.63 8.66 2.13
N LEU A 720 22.88 9.86 1.60
CA LEU A 720 23.36 10.07 0.24
C LEU A 720 24.46 11.14 0.22
N ARG A 721 25.39 10.98 -0.73
CA ARG A 721 26.32 12.02 -1.14
C ARG A 721 26.61 11.96 -2.64
N ALA A 722 26.80 13.12 -3.28
CA ALA A 722 27.23 13.20 -4.68
C ALA A 722 28.64 13.78 -4.83
N PHE A 723 29.30 13.45 -5.93
CA PHE A 723 30.68 13.79 -6.23
C PHE A 723 30.88 14.16 -7.70
N ALA A 724 31.83 15.07 -7.94
CA ALA A 724 32.43 15.30 -9.24
C ALA A 724 33.94 15.01 -9.14
N GLY A 725 34.42 13.98 -9.84
CA GLY A 725 35.73 13.40 -9.57
C GLY A 725 35.80 12.92 -8.12
N SER A 726 36.79 13.39 -7.36
CA SER A 726 36.92 13.12 -5.91
C SER A 726 36.32 14.21 -5.01
N THR A 727 35.71 15.25 -5.59
CA THR A 727 35.18 16.39 -4.85
C THR A 727 33.70 16.16 -4.51
N ALA A 728 33.37 16.18 -3.24
CA ALA A 728 31.98 16.11 -2.79
C ALA A 728 31.21 17.38 -3.18
N LEU A 729 30.01 17.22 -3.73
CA LEU A 729 29.12 18.31 -4.11
C LEU A 729 28.29 18.85 -2.94
N PHE A 730 28.00 17.99 -1.96
CA PHE A 730 27.35 18.36 -0.70
C PHE A 730 27.80 17.45 0.46
N ALA A 731 27.46 17.85 1.69
CA ALA A 731 27.71 17.04 2.89
C ALA A 731 26.71 15.86 2.97
N PRO A 732 27.05 14.72 3.59
CA PRO A 732 26.11 13.60 3.74
C PRO A 732 24.72 14.05 4.21
N LYS A 733 23.67 13.65 3.49
CA LYS A 733 22.29 14.05 3.73
C LYS A 733 21.39 12.83 3.89
N THR A 734 20.44 12.86 4.83
CA THR A 734 19.40 11.83 4.94
C THR A 734 18.41 11.94 3.78
N VAL A 735 18.01 10.81 3.23
CA VAL A 735 17.10 10.77 2.07
C VAL A 735 15.65 11.05 2.46
N SER A 736 15.24 10.61 3.66
CA SER A 736 13.91 10.88 4.22
C SER A 736 13.89 12.16 5.08
N GLY A 737 12.75 12.87 5.10
CA GLY A 737 12.53 14.06 5.95
C GLY A 737 12.39 15.39 5.17
N PRO A 738 12.31 16.57 5.83
CA PRO A 738 12.80 16.88 7.18
C PRO A 738 11.99 16.25 8.31
N ILE A 739 12.73 15.81 9.33
CA ILE A 739 12.19 15.19 10.54
C ILE A 739 12.03 16.28 11.62
N TYR A 740 10.83 16.48 12.16
CA TYR A 740 10.53 17.55 13.11
C TYR A 740 10.23 17.01 14.52
N ARG A 741 10.71 17.73 15.56
CA ARG A 741 10.37 17.46 16.97
C ARG A 741 9.30 18.43 17.46
N TRP A 742 8.24 17.87 18.03
CA TRP A 742 7.06 18.61 18.46
C TRP A 742 6.80 18.45 19.96
N THR A 743 6.22 19.48 20.57
CA THR A 743 5.57 19.36 21.88
C THR A 743 4.12 19.81 21.80
N THR A 744 3.28 19.23 22.65
CA THR A 744 1.90 19.67 22.80
C THR A 744 1.87 20.81 23.82
N SER A 745 1.35 21.96 23.40
CA SER A 745 1.07 23.04 24.34
C SER A 745 -0.03 22.62 25.34
N THR A 746 -0.16 23.34 26.44
CA THR A 746 -1.24 23.16 27.42
C THR A 746 -2.66 23.34 26.84
N SER A 747 -2.79 23.90 25.64
CA SER A 747 -4.06 24.07 24.90
C SER A 747 -4.36 22.94 23.90
N GLY A 748 -3.46 21.96 23.76
CA GLY A 748 -3.58 20.88 22.76
C GLY A 748 -2.99 21.22 21.39
N GLN A 749 -2.50 22.46 21.18
CA GLN A 749 -1.87 22.87 19.94
C GLN A 749 -0.42 22.39 19.84
N TYR A 750 -0.01 21.83 18.69
CA TYR A 750 1.37 21.42 18.41
C TYR A 750 2.27 22.61 18.15
N VAL A 751 3.47 22.60 18.73
CA VAL A 751 4.50 23.62 18.52
C VAL A 751 5.77 22.94 18.02
N VAL A 752 6.34 23.42 16.89
CA VAL A 752 7.67 23.00 16.44
C VAL A 752 8.64 23.47 17.52
N THR A 753 9.29 22.54 18.22
CA THR A 753 10.29 22.93 19.24
C THR A 753 11.70 22.99 18.66
N SER A 754 11.96 22.25 17.59
CA SER A 754 13.18 22.35 16.78
C SER A 754 13.07 21.59 15.46
N GLN A 755 13.75 22.08 14.41
CA GLN A 755 14.20 21.26 13.30
C GLN A 755 15.42 20.46 13.79
N THR A 756 15.19 19.29 14.36
CA THR A 756 16.30 18.35 14.62
C THR A 756 16.17 17.19 13.65
N PRO A 757 17.15 16.97 12.75
CA PRO A 757 17.27 15.76 11.93
C PRO A 757 17.31 14.42 12.70
N TYR A 758 17.15 14.46 14.03
CA TYR A 758 17.79 13.51 14.93
C TYR A 758 16.82 12.77 15.86
N GLN A 759 15.54 13.17 15.98
CA GLN A 759 14.56 12.47 16.85
C GLN A 759 13.10 12.60 16.37
N SER A 760 12.70 11.84 15.36
CA SER A 760 11.28 11.46 15.24
C SER A 760 11.12 9.96 15.38
N ASP A 761 10.22 9.60 16.27
CA ASP A 761 9.61 8.32 16.55
C ASP A 761 8.69 7.80 15.43
N ARG A 762 8.68 8.46 14.26
CA ARG A 762 7.68 8.25 13.20
C ARG A 762 8.26 7.85 11.85
N VAL A 763 9.55 7.56 11.75
CA VAL A 763 10.19 6.96 10.58
C VAL A 763 10.70 5.59 11.00
N GLY A 764 10.48 4.60 10.13
CA GLY A 764 10.99 3.25 10.31
C GLY A 764 12.51 3.16 10.30
N ARG A 765 13.05 2.00 10.69
CA ARG A 765 14.43 1.66 10.34
C ARG A 765 14.53 1.50 8.84
N GLN A 766 15.48 2.17 8.22
CA GLN A 766 15.69 2.12 6.78
C GLN A 766 16.90 1.23 6.44
N SER A 767 16.81 0.44 5.37
CA SER A 767 17.90 -0.42 4.89
C SER A 767 17.73 -0.75 3.41
N HIS A 768 18.68 -1.51 2.82
CA HIS A 768 18.65 -1.93 1.41
C HIS A 768 18.38 -0.77 0.44
N PRO A 769 19.21 0.29 0.42
CA PRO A 769 19.07 1.35 -0.56
C PRO A 769 19.45 0.84 -1.95
N ASP A 770 18.82 1.38 -2.98
CA ASP A 770 19.29 1.31 -4.36
C ASP A 770 19.08 2.67 -5.04
N ILE A 771 19.86 2.97 -6.08
CA ILE A 771 19.91 4.30 -6.72
C ILE A 771 20.08 4.22 -8.23
N ALA A 772 19.32 5.05 -8.94
CA ALA A 772 19.48 5.27 -10.38
C ALA A 772 19.55 6.77 -10.69
N VAL A 773 20.14 7.12 -11.84
CA VAL A 773 20.28 8.52 -12.29
C VAL A 773 19.80 8.71 -13.72
N ASP A 774 19.16 9.85 -14.01
CA ASP A 774 18.75 10.23 -15.35
C ASP A 774 19.86 11.00 -16.12
N ALA A 775 19.60 11.37 -17.38
CA ALA A 775 20.57 12.11 -18.19
C ALA A 775 20.76 13.58 -17.76
N ALA A 776 19.83 14.14 -16.98
CA ALA A 776 19.97 15.47 -16.40
C ALA A 776 20.81 15.47 -15.11
N GLY A 777 21.14 14.28 -14.59
CA GLY A 777 21.86 14.09 -13.35
C GLY A 777 20.98 14.18 -12.12
N ASN A 778 19.69 13.88 -12.23
CA ASN A 778 18.82 13.70 -11.08
C ASN A 778 18.79 12.21 -10.70
N ALA A 779 18.97 11.93 -9.41
CA ALA A 779 18.87 10.60 -8.86
C ALA A 779 17.45 10.28 -8.37
N VAL A 780 17.09 9.00 -8.38
CA VAL A 780 16.00 8.43 -7.58
C VAL A 780 16.59 7.34 -6.71
N LEU A 781 16.28 7.39 -5.43
CA LEU A 781 16.65 6.36 -4.46
C LEU A 781 15.40 5.59 -4.05
N VAL A 782 15.55 4.28 -3.91
CA VAL A 782 14.57 3.40 -3.26
C VAL A 782 15.15 2.82 -1.99
N TRP A 783 14.32 2.54 -1.00
CA TRP A 783 14.76 1.88 0.23
C TRP A 783 13.64 1.08 0.88
N GLN A 784 14.05 0.14 1.73
CA GLN A 784 13.16 -0.57 2.61
C GLN A 784 13.03 0.19 3.94
N GLU A 785 11.82 0.33 4.46
CA GLU A 785 11.55 0.97 5.75
C GLU A 785 10.71 0.05 6.65
N SER A 786 11.16 -0.25 7.87
CA SER A 786 10.38 -1.08 8.80
C SER A 786 9.20 -0.28 9.37
N GLY A 787 7.98 -0.82 9.37
CA GLY A 787 6.87 -0.17 10.08
C GLY A 787 7.14 -0.03 11.58
N GLN A 788 7.56 1.15 12.05
CA GLN A 788 7.56 1.47 13.48
C GLN A 788 6.11 1.76 13.88
N SER A 789 5.37 0.73 14.30
CA SER A 789 4.04 0.86 14.89
C SER A 789 2.96 1.52 14.01
N THR A 790 2.57 0.86 12.91
CA THR A 790 1.33 1.19 12.18
C THR A 790 0.04 0.91 12.99
N GLY A 791 0.10 0.87 14.33
CA GLY A 791 -1.06 0.56 15.19
C GLY A 791 -1.59 -0.87 15.03
N LEU A 792 -1.07 -1.62 14.05
CA LEU A 792 -1.17 -3.06 13.91
C LEU A 792 -0.29 -3.68 14.98
N THR A 793 -0.79 -3.79 16.21
CA THR A 793 -0.08 -4.43 17.34
C THR A 793 0.25 -5.92 17.09
N SER A 794 -0.19 -6.48 15.97
CA SER A 794 0.21 -7.79 15.45
C SER A 794 1.21 -7.76 14.29
N ALA A 795 1.43 -6.63 13.60
CA ALA A 795 2.41 -6.53 12.52
C ALA A 795 3.80 -6.21 13.08
N ARG A 796 4.42 -7.20 13.75
CA ARG A 796 5.83 -7.14 14.13
C ARG A 796 6.80 -7.30 12.93
N SER A 797 6.33 -7.24 11.67
CA SER A 797 7.14 -7.70 10.54
C SER A 797 6.84 -7.08 9.16
N GLY A 798 6.00 -6.04 9.04
CA GLY A 798 5.80 -5.37 7.75
C GLY A 798 6.91 -4.36 7.47
N THR A 799 7.73 -4.62 6.46
CA THR A 799 8.60 -3.61 5.84
C THR A 799 7.86 -2.98 4.66
N GLU A 800 8.22 -1.75 4.31
CA GLU A 800 7.61 -0.97 3.23
C GLU A 800 8.69 -0.57 2.23
N VAL A 801 8.32 -0.42 0.95
CA VAL A 801 9.23 0.10 -0.07
C VAL A 801 8.92 1.57 -0.32
N TRP A 802 9.93 2.41 -0.20
CA TRP A 802 9.84 3.86 -0.36
C TRP A 802 10.78 4.35 -1.45
N ALA A 803 10.48 5.50 -2.04
CA ALA A 803 11.31 6.14 -3.05
C ALA A 803 11.31 7.67 -2.96
N ARG A 804 12.39 8.30 -3.41
CA ARG A 804 12.53 9.77 -3.48
C ARG A 804 13.54 10.22 -4.54
N GLY A 805 13.25 11.33 -5.21
CA GLY A 805 14.14 12.00 -6.15
C GLY A 805 15.01 13.08 -5.49
N ILE A 806 16.25 13.23 -5.96
CA ILE A 806 17.23 14.21 -5.48
C ILE A 806 18.22 14.60 -6.58
N ASP A 807 18.58 15.88 -6.68
CA ASP A 807 19.54 16.36 -7.68
C ASP A 807 21.00 16.38 -7.17
N ALA A 808 21.93 16.80 -8.04
CA ALA A 808 23.36 16.90 -7.73
C ALA A 808 23.71 17.99 -6.70
N THR A 809 22.77 18.90 -6.40
CA THR A 809 22.91 19.91 -5.33
C THR A 809 22.39 19.39 -3.98
N GLY A 810 21.76 18.22 -3.98
CA GLY A 810 21.08 17.65 -2.83
C GLY A 810 19.66 18.20 -2.64
N SER A 811 19.11 18.92 -3.62
CA SER A 811 17.74 19.41 -3.59
C SER A 811 16.75 18.29 -3.94
N THR A 812 15.61 18.28 -3.27
CA THR A 812 14.46 17.40 -3.59
C THR A 812 13.37 18.17 -4.33
N ASP A 813 13.58 19.47 -4.57
CA ASP A 813 12.59 20.34 -5.18
C ASP A 813 12.37 19.96 -6.64
N ASN A 814 11.11 19.95 -7.04
CA ASN A 814 10.70 19.63 -8.40
C ASN A 814 10.99 18.19 -8.89
N LEU A 815 11.27 17.24 -7.98
CA LEU A 815 11.61 15.85 -8.29
C LEU A 815 10.54 14.84 -7.82
N PHE A 816 10.83 13.54 -7.96
CA PHE A 816 9.97 12.48 -7.42
C PHE A 816 9.83 12.66 -5.89
N PRO A 817 8.61 12.72 -5.34
CA PRO A 817 8.40 13.00 -3.92
C PRO A 817 8.66 11.73 -3.14
N GLU A 818 8.70 11.87 -1.83
CA GLU A 818 8.86 10.73 -0.95
C GLU A 818 7.58 9.90 -0.87
N TYR A 819 7.48 8.82 -1.65
CA TYR A 819 6.31 7.93 -1.73
C TYR A 819 6.62 6.51 -1.35
N ARG A 820 5.68 5.90 -0.63
CA ARG A 820 5.60 4.46 -0.46
C ARG A 820 5.15 3.83 -1.77
N LEU A 821 6.03 3.02 -2.35
CA LEU A 821 5.79 2.24 -3.55
C LEU A 821 5.13 0.89 -3.25
N SER A 822 5.09 0.38 -2.02
CA SER A 822 4.32 -0.83 -1.74
C SER A 822 2.80 -0.57 -1.70
N VAL A 823 2.00 -1.40 -2.39
CA VAL A 823 0.51 -1.36 -2.37
C VAL A 823 -0.05 -1.84 -1.03
N PHE A 824 0.70 -2.72 -0.37
CA PHE A 824 0.29 -3.47 0.81
C PHE A 824 1.44 -3.49 1.81
N THR A 825 1.17 -3.78 3.08
CA THR A 825 2.19 -3.71 4.15
C THR A 825 2.22 -4.94 5.05
N ALA A 826 1.38 -5.95 4.80
CA ALA A 826 1.54 -7.24 5.46
C ALA A 826 2.40 -8.15 4.58
N ASN A 827 3.12 -9.08 5.21
CA ASN A 827 4.08 -9.99 4.59
C ASN A 827 5.46 -9.34 4.28
N GLN A 828 6.35 -10.11 3.65
CA GLN A 828 7.76 -9.77 3.48
C GLN A 828 7.95 -8.78 2.33
N GLN A 829 8.49 -7.59 2.57
CA GLN A 829 8.81 -6.62 1.50
C GLN A 829 10.27 -6.22 1.56
N ASP A 830 11.08 -6.81 0.69
CA ASP A 830 12.53 -6.76 0.85
C ASP A 830 13.26 -6.44 -0.45
N ALA A 831 14.50 -5.95 -0.29
CA ALA A 831 15.46 -5.70 -1.36
C ALA A 831 14.87 -4.92 -2.55
N PRO A 832 14.36 -3.69 -2.34
CA PRO A 832 13.90 -2.87 -3.45
C PRO A 832 15.09 -2.41 -4.29
N VAL A 833 14.91 -2.48 -5.60
CA VAL A 833 15.88 -2.02 -6.61
C VAL A 833 15.21 -1.12 -7.64
N VAL A 834 15.95 -0.20 -8.24
CA VAL A 834 15.45 0.80 -9.18
C VAL A 834 16.35 0.92 -10.40
N GLY A 835 15.74 0.83 -11.58
CA GLY A 835 16.34 1.27 -12.83
C GLY A 835 15.64 2.53 -13.34
N MET A 836 16.37 3.40 -14.02
CA MET A 836 15.82 4.61 -14.61
C MET A 836 16.40 4.81 -15.99
N ASP A 837 15.56 5.23 -16.94
CA ASP A 837 16.05 5.59 -18.27
C ASP A 837 16.57 7.03 -18.35
N GLN A 838 17.14 7.40 -19.49
CA GLN A 838 17.73 8.72 -19.70
C GLN A 838 16.71 9.86 -19.54
N SER A 839 15.42 9.57 -19.70
CA SER A 839 14.32 10.53 -19.60
C SER A 839 13.79 10.70 -18.18
N GLY A 840 14.29 9.92 -17.22
CA GLY A 840 13.88 9.94 -15.83
C GLY A 840 12.66 9.06 -15.52
N MET A 841 12.25 8.19 -16.45
CA MET A 841 11.19 7.19 -16.18
C MET A 841 11.80 6.03 -15.38
N LEU A 842 11.19 5.67 -14.25
CA LEU A 842 11.70 4.65 -13.34
C LEU A 842 10.93 3.34 -13.44
N THR A 843 11.67 2.24 -13.26
CA THR A 843 11.17 0.91 -12.92
C THR A 843 11.71 0.55 -11.55
N ALA A 844 10.85 0.30 -10.58
CA ALA A 844 11.26 -0.27 -9.29
C ALA A 844 10.78 -1.71 -9.16
N VAL A 845 11.62 -2.61 -8.67
CA VAL A 845 11.29 -4.01 -8.40
C VAL A 845 11.61 -4.32 -6.95
N TYR A 846 10.76 -5.12 -6.30
CA TYR A 846 11.02 -5.56 -4.93
C TYR A 846 10.41 -6.95 -4.69
N VAL A 847 10.85 -7.62 -3.64
CA VAL A 847 10.36 -8.94 -3.25
C VAL A 847 9.13 -8.79 -2.37
N ASP A 848 8.08 -9.57 -2.61
CA ASP A 848 6.83 -9.59 -1.82
C ASP A 848 6.27 -11.01 -1.66
N ASP A 849 5.89 -11.43 -0.45
CA ASP A 849 5.02 -12.61 -0.23
C ASP A 849 3.56 -12.18 -0.36
N TRP A 850 3.18 -11.79 -1.58
CA TRP A 850 1.92 -11.08 -1.81
C TRP A 850 0.69 -11.95 -1.57
N ASP A 851 0.80 -13.24 -1.89
CA ASP A 851 -0.28 -14.21 -1.71
C ASP A 851 -0.24 -14.90 -0.34
N GLY A 852 0.67 -14.50 0.54
CA GLY A 852 0.78 -15.00 1.92
C GLY A 852 1.03 -16.50 2.02
N ASN A 853 1.50 -17.14 0.94
CA ASN A 853 1.73 -18.58 0.90
C ASN A 853 3.09 -18.96 1.54
N GLY A 854 3.87 -17.96 1.95
CA GLY A 854 5.20 -18.11 2.55
C GLY A 854 6.34 -18.16 1.54
N GLY A 855 6.03 -18.16 0.24
CA GLY A 855 6.95 -18.03 -0.87
C GLY A 855 6.87 -16.63 -1.48
N THR A 856 8.03 -16.05 -1.74
CA THR A 856 8.12 -14.67 -2.23
C THR A 856 8.10 -14.55 -3.75
N GLN A 857 7.36 -13.58 -4.27
CA GLN A 857 7.34 -13.17 -5.67
C GLN A 857 8.05 -11.83 -5.89
N LEU A 858 8.37 -11.48 -7.13
CA LEU A 858 8.81 -10.13 -7.48
C LEU A 858 7.62 -9.26 -7.86
N LYS A 859 7.61 -8.04 -7.35
CA LYS A 859 6.66 -6.99 -7.74
C LYS A 859 7.38 -5.89 -8.50
N ILE A 860 6.70 -5.33 -9.50
CA ILE A 860 7.21 -4.24 -10.31
C ILE A 860 6.30 -3.02 -10.21
N ARG A 861 6.92 -1.85 -10.14
CA ARG A 861 6.34 -0.51 -10.24
C ARG A 861 6.93 0.17 -11.47
N TYR A 862 6.05 0.74 -12.28
CA TYR A 862 6.40 1.46 -13.50
C TYR A 862 5.51 2.70 -13.66
N GLY A 863 5.86 3.62 -14.56
CA GLY A 863 5.02 4.76 -14.96
C GLY A 863 5.24 6.01 -14.13
N PHE A 864 6.30 6.03 -13.34
CA PHE A 864 6.70 7.16 -12.53
C PHE A 864 7.88 7.87 -13.18
N ARG A 865 7.81 9.19 -13.32
CA ARG A 865 8.94 10.00 -13.78
C ARG A 865 9.51 10.85 -12.65
N ASN A 866 10.82 11.07 -12.66
CA ASN A 866 11.51 11.89 -11.67
C ASN A 866 11.21 13.40 -11.79
N CYS A 867 10.00 13.83 -11.42
CA CYS A 867 9.59 15.24 -11.50
C CYS A 867 8.34 15.57 -10.65
N ALA A 868 8.21 16.82 -10.14
CA ALA A 868 7.20 17.25 -9.15
C ALA A 868 5.76 17.55 -9.61
N GLN A 869 5.47 17.80 -10.89
CA GLN A 869 4.17 18.35 -11.29
C GLN A 869 3.52 17.59 -12.43
N ARG A 870 3.95 17.88 -13.67
CA ARG A 870 3.59 17.11 -14.85
C ARG A 870 4.83 16.91 -15.70
N CYS A 871 5.11 15.64 -15.93
CA CYS A 871 5.88 15.15 -17.04
C CYS A 871 4.96 14.28 -17.91
#